data_AF-A0A517R868-F1
#
_entry.id   AF-A0A517R868-F1
#
_cell.length_a   1.000
_cell.length_b   1.000
_cell.length_c   1.000
_cell.angle_alpha   90.00
_cell.angle_beta   90.00
_cell.angle_gamma   90.00
#
_symmetry.space_group_name_H-M   'P 1'
#
loop_
_entity.id
_entity.type
_entity.pdbx_description
1 polymer ?
#
loop_
_entity_poly.entity_id
_entity_poly.type
_entity_poly.pdbx_seq_one_letter_code
_entity_poly.pdbx_strand_id
1 'polypeptide(L)'
;MLKRERFFNEFKFPAGIIKPDSVFLNPICSRSQFLKQLAGGHTAQAKLSYHLKADTMKYVLSPLRRNAFLLVILSLPLMATAAEPASQKNAKQQVTDKVTLSGIVVDEQDKPAQGVTVFVEWQYPEQGRAETKTDKQGRFTFSAAKKNVYRQMIQAITDTGQKLAQRRILRRNIDQDHAQHELRLQLQPARRVELHVVDANTKPIADAKTGIMGDYKVWGTNSTDEKGQVVYHVPHDVKIQYVFALSEGHGADYKAYVLPRGQSGDKITRPPAFPDHPVQLKLEGAQPLKVQLKETDGTPIAGVKVYPWLLQKPDQTQDLNLSFFTSLVEQTTDAEGTVVFQWIPGWQKLPLTIWPRDKEHVLQRGNYDPKTGDGTLTIKLEKLVPISGRITLPDGSPAKGISVSASGEGYQFDSFRKSAHTDEQGRYVIKAAPNQVYLVVVNNGEWASTPHTGFALWPGKPIENLDFQLRPATRIYGRVTVGSQHDPVKGQRIHVYQYGQDANNMQGVKLPNPENKNKWVQPIIVHSTSTDEDGKFELFVGDGKFDIRGPAQIAVQRTNKVQKFEIAGESEKEFNFHAVRPEKGILEGSILAGDPPQSVPDAEVTGIYRASLAGGDMKATTDKSGKFKVERELHRTVIYARSQDKKLAGVFEIGPDDKTVTVSLRPLGTASGQLVDAKTQQPMQEREISYGVKVHLGNNNAPWRTSFGGKTTTDKEGRFEIVNLVLGQKYDINLVNRPKDQPSRISWRTVETVKVEDSQPVDLGVLEVKPPPKPYKPPTLEERIAKAFSVEGTPLERFQRGTQDAKITMQHLLILFGDPKSKAVKQFMTLRYQDQDVRKELYSFLVMAVDISADKRDAAQKLAKTLGVNLDGNPADFSLVITDEQGKPIVNTDVSSLSTDGKINKEKILALLKAHTVPTLDAQELLATALKQAKKENKRIIIQETATWCGPCRLLSRFLVRERDLWERDYLWIKIDYRWTGAFEMMKTMRAGAQGGIPWWAILDQDGKVLVTSNDEEGTNIGFPSDQSGREHFRSMLEKTSIRLTPMDINTLVDALKQNE
;
A
#
# COMPACT_ATOMS: atom_id res chain seq x y z
N MET A 1 26.23 -26.08 -24.58
CA MET A 1 26.11 -24.62 -24.42
C MET A 1 25.15 -24.09 -25.48
N LEU A 2 23.88 -23.81 -25.15
CA LEU A 2 22.95 -23.01 -25.95
C LEU A 2 21.81 -22.56 -25.02
N LYS A 3 21.48 -21.26 -25.06
CA LYS A 3 20.64 -20.55 -24.09
C LYS A 3 19.17 -20.95 -24.23
N ARG A 4 18.57 -21.42 -23.13
CA ARG A 4 17.11 -21.56 -22.96
C ARG A 4 16.47 -20.16 -22.86
N GLU A 5 15.64 -19.77 -23.82
CA GLU A 5 14.79 -18.58 -23.71
C GLU A 5 13.31 -18.99 -23.65
N ARG A 6 12.73 -18.86 -22.45
CA ARG A 6 11.28 -19.05 -22.20
C ARG A 6 10.50 -17.91 -22.85
N PHE A 7 9.70 -18.22 -23.88
CA PHE A 7 8.64 -17.34 -24.35
C PHE A 7 7.46 -17.40 -23.38
N PHE A 8 7.31 -16.39 -22.51
CA PHE A 8 6.07 -16.17 -21.76
C PHE A 8 5.26 -15.05 -22.41
N ASN A 9 3.99 -15.33 -22.64
CA ASN A 9 2.99 -14.37 -23.08
C ASN A 9 2.74 -13.28 -22.02
N GLU A 10 2.53 -12.08 -22.55
CA GLU A 10 1.89 -10.95 -21.91
C GLU A 10 0.52 -11.36 -21.37
N PHE A 11 0.44 -11.60 -20.06
CA PHE A 11 -0.64 -11.27 -19.13
C PHE A 11 -0.20 -11.82 -17.77
N LYS A 12 0.50 -11.00 -16.99
CA LYS A 12 0.71 -11.22 -15.56
C LYS A 12 0.13 -10.02 -14.82
N PHE A 13 -0.88 -10.30 -13.99
CA PHE A 13 -1.25 -9.43 -12.89
C PHE A 13 0.00 -9.19 -12.01
N PRO A 14 0.25 -7.96 -11.54
CA PRO A 14 1.45 -7.67 -10.77
C PRO A 14 1.37 -8.33 -9.39
N ALA A 15 2.12 -9.43 -9.21
CA ALA A 15 2.46 -9.94 -7.89
C ALA A 15 3.54 -9.02 -7.29
N GLY A 16 3.11 -8.03 -6.51
CA GLY A 16 3.99 -7.17 -5.73
C GLY A 16 4.48 -7.89 -4.48
N ILE A 17 5.79 -8.00 -4.32
CA ILE A 17 6.44 -8.33 -3.05
C ILE A 17 6.32 -7.09 -2.15
N ILE A 18 5.44 -7.15 -1.14
CA ILE A 18 5.21 -6.09 -0.17
C ILE A 18 6.14 -6.32 1.03
N LYS A 19 6.98 -5.33 1.35
CA LYS A 19 7.69 -5.27 2.63
C LYS A 19 6.68 -4.94 3.75
N PRO A 20 6.74 -5.59 4.92
CA PRO A 20 6.02 -5.13 6.10
C PRO A 20 6.81 -3.94 6.68
N ASP A 21 6.33 -2.73 6.42
CA ASP A 21 6.52 -1.52 7.25
C ASP A 21 5.90 -0.32 6.50
N SER A 22 4.57 -0.25 6.51
CA SER A 22 3.72 0.96 6.33
C SER A 22 2.30 0.51 5.98
N VAL A 23 1.38 0.72 6.91
CA VAL A 23 -0.06 0.50 6.72
C VAL A 23 -0.62 1.68 5.92
N PHE A 24 -0.83 1.57 4.61
CA PHE A 24 -1.82 2.33 3.79
C PHE A 24 -2.01 1.64 2.42
N LEU A 25 -3.27 1.55 1.94
CA LEU A 25 -3.75 0.60 0.91
C LEU A 25 -3.86 1.18 -0.50
N ASN A 26 -3.45 0.37 -1.50
CA ASN A 26 -3.76 0.48 -2.93
C ASN A 26 -5.24 0.13 -3.25
N PRO A 27 -5.84 0.65 -4.35
CA PRO A 27 -6.34 -0.30 -5.37
C PRO A 27 -6.20 0.15 -6.84
N ILE A 28 -5.55 -0.71 -7.64
CA ILE A 28 -5.54 -0.70 -9.12
C ILE A 28 -6.93 -1.06 -9.69
N CYS A 29 -7.21 -0.43 -10.83
CA CYS A 29 -8.43 -0.46 -11.63
C CYS A 29 -8.46 -1.67 -12.60
N SER A 30 -9.65 -2.24 -12.84
CA SER A 30 -9.96 -2.93 -14.10
C SER A 30 -11.24 -2.33 -14.67
N ARG A 31 -11.16 -1.90 -15.94
CA ARG A 31 -12.16 -1.16 -16.70
C ARG A 31 -12.92 -2.09 -17.65
N SER A 32 -14.12 -1.64 -18.04
CA SER A 32 -15.03 -2.11 -19.10
C SER A 32 -16.17 -3.02 -18.61
N GLN A 33 -17.46 -2.78 -18.90
CA GLN A 33 -18.13 -1.93 -19.90
C GLN A 33 -19.49 -1.44 -19.36
N PHE A 34 -19.94 -0.25 -19.77
CA PHE A 34 -21.29 -0.01 -20.33
C PHE A 34 -21.36 1.44 -20.84
N LEU A 35 -21.49 1.60 -22.16
CA LEU A 35 -22.20 2.68 -22.86
C LEU A 35 -21.97 2.48 -24.38
N LYS A 36 -23.00 1.96 -25.06
CA LYS A 36 -23.34 2.40 -26.42
C LYS A 36 -24.55 3.29 -26.27
N GLN A 37 -24.33 4.56 -26.55
CA GLN A 37 -25.28 5.65 -26.49
C GLN A 37 -26.09 5.67 -27.79
N LEU A 38 -27.41 5.82 -27.65
CA LEU A 38 -28.26 6.42 -28.66
C LEU A 38 -27.70 7.81 -28.98
N ALA A 39 -27.37 8.06 -30.25
CA ALA A 39 -27.20 9.41 -30.75
C ALA A 39 -28.12 9.57 -31.96
N GLY A 40 -29.07 10.50 -31.81
CA GLY A 40 -29.91 11.00 -32.89
C GLY A 40 -29.08 11.63 -33.99
N GLY A 41 -29.67 11.62 -35.18
CA GLY A 41 -29.11 12.23 -36.37
C GLY A 41 -29.34 13.73 -36.48
N HIS A 42 -28.98 14.21 -37.67
CA HIS A 42 -29.17 15.53 -38.27
C HIS A 42 -28.10 16.58 -37.93
N THR A 43 -27.59 17.41 -38.83
CA THR A 43 -27.29 17.42 -40.29
C THR A 43 -26.61 18.78 -40.57
N ALA A 44 -25.94 18.90 -41.73
CA ALA A 44 -25.50 20.13 -42.43
C ALA A 44 -24.23 20.82 -41.87
N GLN A 45 -23.08 20.76 -42.56
CA GLN A 45 -22.67 21.49 -43.79
C GLN A 45 -22.61 23.03 -43.64
N ALA A 46 -21.38 23.58 -43.61
CA ALA A 46 -20.97 24.72 -44.44
C ALA A 46 -19.42 24.87 -44.43
N LYS A 47 -18.87 25.06 -45.64
CA LYS A 47 -17.47 25.35 -45.97
C LYS A 47 -17.11 26.81 -45.71
N LEU A 48 -15.83 27.11 -45.42
CA LEU A 48 -14.92 28.06 -46.10
C LEU A 48 -13.64 28.19 -45.22
N SER A 49 -12.44 27.74 -45.59
CA SER A 49 -11.48 28.18 -46.63
C SER A 49 -10.52 29.33 -46.20
N TYR A 50 -9.21 29.06 -46.29
CA TYR A 50 -8.02 29.95 -46.40
C TYR A 50 -7.60 30.78 -45.15
N HIS A 51 -6.33 31.10 -44.86
CA HIS A 51 -4.96 30.64 -45.16
C HIS A 51 -4.00 31.59 -44.40
N LEU A 52 -2.81 31.10 -43.99
CA LEU A 52 -1.52 31.84 -43.86
C LEU A 52 -1.46 33.05 -42.87
N LYS A 53 -0.34 33.48 -42.30
CA LYS A 53 0.99 32.98 -41.89
C LYS A 53 1.68 34.19 -41.22
N ALA A 54 2.59 33.92 -40.30
CA ALA A 54 3.87 34.62 -40.08
C ALA A 54 3.92 36.05 -39.45
N ASP A 55 4.59 36.07 -38.29
CA ASP A 55 5.85 36.79 -38.00
C ASP A 55 5.94 38.31 -37.80
N THR A 56 6.29 38.64 -36.54
CA THR A 56 7.43 39.46 -36.05
C THR A 56 7.61 40.93 -36.46
N MET A 57 7.70 41.83 -35.48
CA MET A 57 8.77 42.85 -35.41
C MET A 57 8.92 43.49 -34.01
N LYS A 58 10.18 43.78 -33.65
CA LYS A 58 10.70 44.51 -32.48
C LYS A 58 10.83 46.02 -32.77
N TYR A 59 10.87 46.88 -31.74
CA TYR A 59 11.72 48.10 -31.55
C TYR A 59 11.47 48.62 -30.11
N VAL A 60 12.40 48.57 -29.12
CA VAL A 60 13.55 49.45 -28.72
C VAL A 60 13.21 50.93 -28.49
N LEU A 61 13.38 51.43 -27.25
CA LEU A 61 14.22 52.59 -26.81
C LEU A 61 13.87 53.09 -25.38
N SER A 62 14.90 53.37 -24.57
CA SER A 62 14.93 54.12 -23.28
C SER A 62 15.47 55.57 -23.55
N PRO A 63 15.96 56.42 -22.61
CA PRO A 63 15.97 56.49 -21.12
C PRO A 63 15.75 57.93 -20.53
N LEU A 64 16.08 58.17 -19.23
CA LEU A 64 16.59 59.42 -18.52
C LEU A 64 15.78 59.86 -17.26
N ARG A 65 16.34 59.76 -16.03
CA ARG A 65 17.06 60.75 -15.14
C ARG A 65 16.13 61.66 -14.29
N ARG A 66 16.45 62.21 -13.10
CA ARG A 66 17.35 62.02 -11.92
C ARG A 66 17.13 63.25 -10.98
N ASN A 67 17.52 63.15 -9.68
CA ASN A 67 17.85 64.21 -8.67
C ASN A 67 16.76 64.65 -7.67
N ALA A 68 17.02 65.14 -6.44
CA ALA A 68 18.05 64.98 -5.39
C ALA A 68 17.70 65.91 -4.17
N PHE A 69 17.95 65.43 -2.93
CA PHE A 69 18.45 66.10 -1.68
C PHE A 69 18.04 67.55 -1.22
N LEU A 70 17.72 67.78 0.08
CA LEU A 70 18.65 68.16 1.21
C LEU A 70 17.91 68.50 2.56
N LEU A 71 18.67 68.42 3.68
CA LEU A 71 18.35 68.62 5.12
C LEU A 71 18.23 70.10 5.60
N VAL A 72 17.69 70.34 6.84
CA VAL A 72 18.37 70.94 8.03
C VAL A 72 17.45 71.01 9.27
N ILE A 73 18.08 70.94 10.46
CA ILE A 73 17.64 70.78 11.87
C ILE A 73 17.49 72.14 12.59
N LEU A 74 16.58 72.31 13.57
CA LEU A 74 16.85 72.83 14.95
C LEU A 74 15.61 73.07 15.87
N SER A 75 15.75 72.55 17.10
CA SER A 75 15.29 73.02 18.43
C SER A 75 13.81 73.01 18.91
N LEU A 76 13.63 72.29 20.04
CA LEU A 76 12.55 72.18 21.05
C LEU A 76 12.30 73.49 21.86
N PRO A 77 11.12 73.69 22.50
CA PRO A 77 10.83 73.08 23.82
C PRO A 77 9.40 72.54 24.05
N LEU A 78 9.33 71.72 25.11
CA LEU A 78 8.20 71.03 25.75
C LEU A 78 6.89 71.84 25.87
N MET A 79 5.77 71.15 25.69
CA MET A 79 4.66 71.08 26.67
C MET A 79 3.89 69.77 26.48
N ALA A 80 3.63 69.09 27.59
CA ALA A 80 3.07 67.75 27.68
C ALA A 80 1.58 67.71 27.35
N THR A 81 1.18 66.78 26.47
CA THR A 81 -0.08 66.03 26.59
C THR A 81 0.18 64.61 26.08
N ALA A 82 -0.05 63.62 26.94
CA ALA A 82 0.10 62.22 26.60
C ALA A 82 -1.03 61.81 25.63
N ALA A 83 -0.67 61.53 24.38
CA ALA A 83 -1.53 60.81 23.45
C ALA A 83 -1.15 59.32 23.50
N GLU A 84 -2.02 58.51 24.11
CA GLU A 84 -1.97 57.06 24.02
C GLU A 84 -2.22 56.61 22.56
N PRO A 85 -1.50 55.61 22.03
CA PRO A 85 -1.84 55.03 20.73
C PRO A 85 -3.11 54.19 20.88
N ALA A 86 -4.14 54.57 20.11
CA ALA A 86 -5.40 53.86 19.98
C ALA A 86 -5.21 52.47 19.34
N SER A 87 -4.74 51.51 20.14
CA SER A 87 -4.81 50.08 19.90
C SER A 87 -5.95 49.50 20.74
N GLN A 88 -7.20 49.75 20.35
CA GLN A 88 -8.36 48.97 20.78
C GLN A 88 -9.60 49.39 19.98
N LYS A 89 -9.81 48.75 18.83
CA LYS A 89 -11.13 48.54 18.21
C LYS A 89 -10.98 47.60 17.01
N ASN A 90 -10.81 46.32 17.30
CA ASN A 90 -11.14 45.22 16.40
C ASN A 90 -11.38 43.95 17.23
N ALA A 91 -12.49 43.97 17.96
CA ALA A 91 -13.05 42.79 18.61
C ALA A 91 -14.56 42.78 18.31
N LYS A 92 -14.95 42.05 17.25
CA LYS A 92 -16.28 41.52 16.87
C LYS A 92 -16.23 41.24 15.36
N GLN A 93 -16.47 40.04 14.80
CA GLN A 93 -16.93 38.75 15.30
C GLN A 93 -16.25 37.66 14.45
N GLN A 94 -15.32 36.91 15.07
CA GLN A 94 -15.20 35.50 14.75
C GLN A 94 -16.46 34.85 15.30
N VAL A 95 -17.34 34.31 14.46
CA VAL A 95 -18.30 33.30 14.91
C VAL A 95 -17.46 32.06 15.23
N THR A 96 -16.89 32.08 16.43
CA THR A 96 -16.32 30.90 17.06
C THR A 96 -17.52 30.13 17.55
N ASP A 97 -17.64 28.90 17.09
CA ASP A 97 -18.57 27.89 17.59
C ASP A 97 -18.21 27.62 19.06
N LYS A 98 -18.60 28.54 19.95
CA LYS A 98 -18.29 28.54 21.38
C LYS A 98 -19.34 27.70 22.09
N VAL A 99 -18.87 26.88 23.00
CA VAL A 99 -19.71 26.11 23.91
C VAL A 99 -19.56 26.69 25.31
N THR A 100 -20.69 26.78 26.02
CA THR A 100 -20.70 27.09 27.45
C THR A 100 -20.63 25.77 28.22
N LEU A 101 -19.61 25.63 29.06
CA LEU A 101 -19.49 24.51 29.98
C LEU A 101 -19.89 24.99 31.37
N SER A 102 -20.80 24.26 32.02
CA SER A 102 -21.24 24.52 33.38
C SER A 102 -21.20 23.25 34.22
N GLY A 103 -21.06 23.43 35.53
CA GLY A 103 -20.95 22.31 36.45
C GLY A 103 -20.79 22.74 37.89
N ILE A 104 -20.49 21.76 38.75
CA ILE A 104 -20.30 21.95 40.19
C ILE A 104 -19.02 21.26 40.63
N VAL A 105 -18.29 21.91 41.54
CA VAL A 105 -17.19 21.32 42.29
C VAL A 105 -17.64 21.11 43.72
N VAL A 106 -17.41 19.90 44.23
CA VAL A 106 -17.66 19.53 45.62
C VAL A 106 -16.38 19.04 46.31
N ASP A 107 -16.37 19.05 47.63
CA ASP A 107 -15.34 18.40 48.44
C ASP A 107 -15.58 16.89 48.59
N GLU A 108 -14.74 16.23 49.38
CA GLU A 108 -14.80 14.79 49.66
C GLU A 108 -16.09 14.37 50.40
N GLN A 109 -16.78 15.31 51.04
CA GLN A 109 -18.05 15.10 51.75
C GLN A 109 -19.26 15.56 50.94
N ASP A 110 -19.08 15.74 49.62
CA ASP A 110 -20.10 16.21 48.68
C ASP A 110 -20.64 17.62 48.95
N LYS A 111 -19.94 18.43 49.76
CA LYS A 111 -20.32 19.83 50.00
C LYS A 111 -19.77 20.74 48.91
N PRO A 112 -20.49 21.80 48.51
CA PRO A 112 -20.00 22.73 47.50
C PRO A 112 -18.68 23.41 47.87
N ALA A 113 -17.72 23.41 46.94
CA ALA A 113 -16.40 23.98 47.16
C ALA A 113 -16.28 25.36 46.48
N GLN A 114 -16.19 26.42 47.28
CA GLN A 114 -16.11 27.81 46.81
C GLN A 114 -14.68 28.23 46.44
N GLY A 115 -14.54 29.09 45.41
CA GLY A 115 -13.27 29.75 45.07
C GLY A 115 -12.24 28.84 44.40
N VAL A 116 -12.64 27.61 44.05
CA VAL A 116 -11.81 26.60 43.40
C VAL A 116 -11.58 27.00 41.95
N THR A 117 -10.34 26.92 41.50
CA THR A 117 -10.00 27.22 40.10
C THR A 117 -10.37 26.03 39.23
N VAL A 118 -11.27 26.25 38.27
CA VAL A 118 -11.70 25.25 37.29
C VAL A 118 -11.17 25.64 35.92
N PHE A 119 -10.49 24.73 35.24
CA PHE A 119 -9.87 25.04 33.95
C PHE A 119 -9.82 23.85 32.99
N VAL A 120 -9.71 24.16 31.70
CA VAL A 120 -9.35 23.21 30.65
C VAL A 120 -8.07 23.70 30.03
N GLU A 121 -7.02 22.89 30.16
CA GLU A 121 -5.72 23.13 29.57
C GLU A 121 -5.66 22.44 28.22
N TRP A 122 -5.22 23.18 27.19
CA TRP A 122 -5.13 22.64 25.85
C TRP A 122 -3.93 21.73 25.74
N GLN A 123 -4.01 20.74 24.84
CA GLN A 123 -2.90 19.84 24.52
C GLN A 123 -1.60 20.59 24.09
N TYR A 124 -1.73 21.87 23.68
CA TYR A 124 -0.62 22.78 23.40
C TYR A 124 -0.73 24.01 24.33
N PRO A 125 0.05 24.08 25.43
CA PRO A 125 -0.08 25.10 26.48
C PRO A 125 0.11 26.55 25.98
N GLU A 126 0.86 26.71 24.89
CA GLU A 126 1.08 27.97 24.17
C GLU A 126 -0.20 28.62 23.61
N GLN A 127 -1.34 27.91 23.64
CA GLN A 127 -2.67 28.44 23.28
C GLN A 127 -3.46 28.99 24.47
N GLY A 128 -2.85 29.05 25.66
CA GLY A 128 -3.50 29.45 26.92
C GLY A 128 -4.33 28.33 27.56
N ARG A 129 -5.22 28.70 28.49
CA ARG A 129 -6.24 27.81 29.05
C ARG A 129 -7.54 28.59 29.27
N ALA A 130 -8.67 27.92 29.21
CA ALA A 130 -9.92 28.51 29.69
C ALA A 130 -10.07 28.20 31.17
N GLU A 131 -10.29 29.22 32.00
CA GLU A 131 -10.41 29.07 33.45
C GLU A 131 -11.52 29.94 34.03
N THR A 132 -12.00 29.55 35.21
CA THR A 132 -12.96 30.29 36.03
C THR A 132 -12.81 29.87 37.49
N LYS A 133 -13.48 30.56 38.41
CA LYS A 133 -13.58 30.16 39.83
C LYS A 133 -15.00 29.77 40.19
N THR A 134 -15.15 28.84 41.13
CA THR A 134 -16.46 28.42 41.62
C THR A 134 -17.11 29.47 42.54
N ASP A 135 -18.42 29.60 42.46
CA ASP A 135 -19.22 30.42 43.37
C ASP A 135 -19.41 29.78 44.76
N LYS A 136 -20.20 30.43 45.64
CA LYS A 136 -20.51 29.93 47.00
C LYS A 136 -21.24 28.59 47.00
N GLN A 137 -21.91 28.26 45.91
CA GLN A 137 -22.62 27.00 45.68
C GLN A 137 -21.75 26.01 44.88
N GLY A 138 -20.43 26.26 44.76
CA GLY A 138 -19.49 25.40 44.06
C GLY A 138 -19.67 25.38 42.55
N ARG A 139 -20.54 26.23 41.99
CA ARG A 139 -20.88 26.21 40.57
C ARG A 139 -19.83 26.96 39.77
N PHE A 140 -19.54 26.47 38.58
CA PHE A 140 -18.68 27.16 37.62
C PHE A 140 -19.36 27.27 36.28
N THR A 141 -18.99 28.28 35.51
CA THR A 141 -19.38 28.42 34.11
C THR A 141 -18.28 29.16 33.35
N PHE A 142 -17.92 28.67 32.17
CA PHE A 142 -17.06 29.41 31.23
C PHE A 142 -17.37 29.03 29.79
N SER A 143 -16.97 29.90 28.85
CA SER A 143 -17.17 29.72 27.42
C SER A 143 -15.84 29.48 26.71
N ALA A 144 -15.77 28.42 25.89
CA ALA A 144 -14.59 28.07 25.12
C ALA A 144 -14.97 27.59 23.73
N ALA A 145 -14.04 27.65 22.77
CA ALA A 145 -14.30 27.12 21.42
C ALA A 145 -14.53 25.59 21.48
N LYS A 146 -15.58 25.09 20.83
CA LYS A 146 -15.95 23.66 20.83
C LYS A 146 -14.78 22.75 20.45
N LYS A 147 -14.01 23.17 19.44
CA LYS A 147 -12.79 22.46 18.97
C LYS A 147 -11.69 22.37 20.04
N ASN A 148 -11.63 23.31 20.98
CA ASN A 148 -10.61 23.35 22.01
C ASN A 148 -10.98 22.45 23.20
N VAL A 149 -12.27 22.26 23.51
CA VAL A 149 -12.71 21.48 24.69
C VAL A 149 -13.11 20.03 24.39
N TYR A 150 -13.39 19.68 23.13
CA TYR A 150 -13.78 18.31 22.79
C TYR A 150 -12.67 17.29 23.14
N ARG A 151 -13.04 16.24 23.90
CA ARG A 151 -12.15 15.17 24.40
C ARG A 151 -11.04 15.61 25.37
N GLN A 152 -11.03 16.86 25.80
CA GLN A 152 -10.10 17.36 26.82
C GLN A 152 -10.52 16.97 28.24
N MET A 153 -9.61 17.18 29.19
CA MET A 153 -9.88 17.04 30.62
C MET A 153 -10.18 18.41 31.23
N ILE A 154 -11.33 18.54 31.89
CA ILE A 154 -11.60 19.64 32.81
C ILE A 154 -11.02 19.30 34.18
N GLN A 155 -10.40 20.28 34.83
CA GLN A 155 -9.73 20.11 36.12
C GLN A 155 -10.24 21.14 37.12
N ALA A 156 -10.25 20.77 38.39
CA ALA A 156 -10.48 21.68 39.51
C ALA A 156 -9.31 21.57 40.49
N ILE A 157 -8.79 22.70 40.96
CA ILE A 157 -7.65 22.78 41.88
C ILE A 157 -7.89 23.86 42.94
N THR A 158 -7.60 23.54 44.21
CA THR A 158 -7.59 24.52 45.30
C THR A 158 -6.42 25.49 45.14
N ASP A 159 -6.51 26.70 45.70
CA ASP A 159 -5.42 27.68 45.61
C ASP A 159 -4.10 27.16 46.24
N THR A 160 -4.18 26.21 47.19
CA THR A 160 -3.03 25.53 47.78
C THR A 160 -2.42 24.43 46.92
N GLY A 161 -3.10 24.00 45.85
CA GLY A 161 -2.70 22.86 45.01
C GLY A 161 -2.79 21.48 45.70
N GLN A 162 -3.28 21.40 46.94
CA GLN A 162 -3.31 20.17 47.71
C GLN A 162 -4.50 19.27 47.39
N LYS A 163 -5.60 19.82 46.86
CA LYS A 163 -6.75 19.03 46.41
C LYS A 163 -7.02 19.29 44.93
N LEU A 164 -7.20 18.20 44.18
CA LEU A 164 -7.46 18.23 42.75
C LEU A 164 -8.63 17.31 42.39
N ALA A 165 -9.24 17.60 41.25
CA ALA A 165 -10.20 16.74 40.57
C ALA A 165 -10.01 16.85 39.06
N GLN A 166 -10.36 15.81 38.31
CA GLN A 166 -10.44 15.86 36.86
C GLN A 166 -11.68 15.16 36.32
N ARG A 167 -12.08 15.53 35.10
CA ARG A 167 -13.13 14.82 34.36
C ARG A 167 -12.95 14.98 32.86
N ARG A 168 -13.26 13.93 32.10
CA ARG A 168 -13.25 14.01 30.63
C ARG A 168 -14.50 14.71 30.11
N ILE A 169 -14.32 15.66 29.20
CA ILE A 169 -15.40 16.30 28.46
C ILE A 169 -15.82 15.37 27.33
N LEU A 170 -17.06 14.87 27.37
CA LEU A 170 -17.65 13.99 26.37
C LEU A 170 -18.45 14.79 25.34
N ARG A 171 -18.79 14.17 24.20
CA ARG A 171 -19.56 14.83 23.13
C ARG A 171 -20.91 15.38 23.62
N ARG A 172 -21.60 14.64 24.48
CA ARG A 172 -22.85 15.11 25.14
C ARG A 172 -22.70 16.42 25.90
N ASN A 173 -21.50 16.73 26.41
CA ASN A 173 -21.26 17.97 27.14
C ASN A 173 -21.15 19.20 26.23
N ILE A 174 -21.15 19.03 24.90
CA ILE A 174 -20.86 20.10 23.94
C ILE A 174 -21.85 20.24 22.76
N ASP A 175 -22.92 19.45 22.72
CA ASP A 175 -23.95 19.53 21.68
C ASP A 175 -25.11 20.43 22.11
N GLN A 176 -25.56 21.32 21.20
CA GLN A 176 -26.43 22.47 21.50
C GLN A 176 -27.85 22.08 21.91
N ASP A 177 -28.39 20.97 21.39
CA ASP A 177 -29.74 20.47 21.72
C ASP A 177 -29.86 19.92 23.16
N HIS A 178 -28.73 19.83 23.89
CA HIS A 178 -28.69 19.36 25.27
C HIS A 178 -27.76 20.20 26.17
N ALA A 179 -27.74 21.51 26.02
CA ALA A 179 -26.88 22.41 26.82
C ALA A 179 -27.30 22.56 28.32
N GLN A 180 -27.78 21.49 28.97
CA GLN A 180 -28.05 21.38 30.41
C GLN A 180 -27.32 20.20 31.08
N HIS A 181 -26.15 19.79 30.58
CA HIS A 181 -25.39 18.69 31.20
C HIS A 181 -24.42 19.20 32.28
N GLU A 182 -24.71 18.94 33.56
CA GLU A 182 -23.83 19.29 34.69
C GLU A 182 -22.53 18.48 34.71
N LEU A 183 -21.38 19.17 34.65
CA LEU A 183 -20.07 18.60 34.96
C LEU A 183 -19.83 18.62 36.48
N ARG A 184 -19.91 17.45 37.13
CA ARG A 184 -19.55 17.31 38.54
C ARG A 184 -18.07 16.92 38.70
N LEU A 185 -17.30 17.70 39.45
CA LEU A 185 -15.93 17.39 39.87
C LEU A 185 -15.88 17.26 41.40
N GLN A 186 -15.25 16.20 41.91
CA GLN A 186 -15.08 15.99 43.35
C GLN A 186 -13.61 16.11 43.71
N LEU A 187 -13.27 17.10 44.54
CA LEU A 187 -11.91 17.34 45.00
C LEU A 187 -11.47 16.21 45.93
N GLN A 188 -10.26 15.72 45.69
CA GLN A 188 -9.59 14.73 46.54
C GLN A 188 -8.14 15.16 46.78
N PRO A 189 -7.48 14.65 47.84
CA PRO A 189 -6.08 14.93 48.09
C PRO A 189 -5.22 14.56 46.88
N ALA A 190 -4.31 15.46 46.50
CA ALA A 190 -3.38 15.21 45.42
C ALA A 190 -2.50 14.01 45.74
N ARG A 191 -2.29 13.13 44.75
CA ARG A 191 -1.23 12.13 44.81
C ARG A 191 0.11 12.85 44.67
N ARG A 192 0.93 12.75 45.70
CA ARG A 192 2.33 13.19 45.68
C ARG A 192 3.16 12.19 44.87
N VAL A 193 3.86 12.68 43.86
CA VAL A 193 4.78 11.90 43.04
C VAL A 193 6.17 12.52 43.12
N GLU A 194 7.13 11.75 43.60
CA GLU A 194 8.50 12.23 43.82
C GLU A 194 9.46 11.50 42.89
N LEU A 195 10.29 12.26 42.17
CA LEU A 195 11.32 11.71 41.28
C LEU A 195 12.70 12.10 41.82
N HIS A 196 13.64 11.14 41.81
CA HIS A 196 15.04 11.36 42.16
C HIS A 196 15.90 11.09 40.93
N VAL A 197 16.62 12.10 40.45
CA VAL A 197 17.47 11.99 39.26
C VAL A 197 18.93 11.91 39.67
N VAL A 198 19.60 10.86 39.20
CA VAL A 198 21.00 10.58 39.52
C VAL A 198 21.81 10.24 38.26
N ASP A 199 23.12 10.41 38.34
CA ASP A 199 24.06 10.01 37.29
C ASP A 199 24.35 8.50 37.29
N ALA A 200 25.21 8.05 36.37
CA ALA A 200 25.65 6.67 36.27
C ALA A 200 26.26 6.09 37.57
N ASN A 201 26.82 6.95 38.42
CA ASN A 201 27.48 6.65 39.69
C ASN A 201 26.60 6.93 40.90
N THR A 202 25.28 7.11 40.71
CA THR A 202 24.27 7.39 41.75
C THR A 202 24.40 8.77 42.43
N LYS A 203 25.18 9.70 41.87
CA LYS A 203 25.26 11.07 42.37
C LYS A 203 24.02 11.87 41.93
N PRO A 204 23.40 12.67 42.80
CA PRO A 204 22.28 13.53 42.41
C PRO A 204 22.63 14.51 41.29
N ILE A 205 21.68 14.73 40.38
CA ILE A 205 21.81 15.71 39.30
C ILE A 205 20.83 16.85 39.57
N ALA A 206 21.36 18.03 39.87
CA ALA A 206 20.59 19.27 39.94
C ALA A 206 20.18 19.76 38.54
N ASP A 207 19.10 20.53 38.47
CA ASP A 207 18.60 21.14 37.24
C ASP A 207 18.24 20.14 36.12
N ALA A 208 18.10 18.85 36.43
CA ALA A 208 17.63 17.86 35.48
C ALA A 208 16.16 18.14 35.16
N LYS A 209 15.85 18.26 33.86
CA LYS A 209 14.51 18.50 33.35
C LYS A 209 13.68 17.23 33.46
N THR A 210 12.53 17.29 34.11
CA THR A 210 11.67 16.12 34.35
C THR A 210 10.24 16.34 33.86
N GLY A 211 9.48 15.26 33.70
CA GLY A 211 8.07 15.33 33.39
C GLY A 211 7.29 14.05 33.70
N ILE A 212 5.98 14.21 33.92
CA ILE A 212 5.04 13.11 34.23
C ILE A 212 3.89 13.14 33.24
N MET A 213 3.54 11.98 32.70
CA MET A 213 2.42 11.80 31.79
C MET A 213 1.46 10.73 32.30
N GLY A 214 0.16 11.01 32.23
CA GLY A 214 -0.93 10.12 32.59
C GLY A 214 -2.19 10.46 31.81
N ASP A 215 -3.01 9.46 31.48
CA ASP A 215 -4.23 9.62 30.67
C ASP A 215 -4.03 10.41 29.35
N TYR A 216 -2.89 10.19 28.68
CA TYR A 216 -2.48 10.89 27.45
C TYR A 216 -2.25 12.41 27.60
N LYS A 217 -2.00 12.88 28.83
CA LYS A 217 -1.68 14.28 29.15
C LYS A 217 -0.38 14.37 29.97
N VAL A 218 0.40 15.43 29.76
CA VAL A 218 1.50 15.82 30.68
C VAL A 218 0.93 16.58 31.87
N TRP A 219 1.19 16.09 33.08
CA TRP A 219 0.67 16.65 34.34
C TRP A 219 1.63 17.64 35.01
N GLY A 220 2.86 17.72 34.52
CA GLY A 220 3.83 18.71 34.94
C GLY A 220 5.19 18.46 34.30
N THR A 221 5.95 19.55 34.20
CA THR A 221 7.39 19.53 33.90
C THR A 221 8.10 20.48 34.84
N ASN A 222 9.21 20.07 35.42
CA ASN A 222 9.96 20.86 36.38
C ASN A 222 11.42 20.38 36.44
N SER A 223 12.30 21.17 37.04
CA SER A 223 13.71 20.83 37.27
C SER A 223 13.92 20.25 38.66
N THR A 224 14.93 19.40 38.80
CA THR A 224 15.37 18.89 40.11
C THR A 224 16.12 19.95 40.91
N ASP A 225 16.01 19.87 42.25
CA ASP A 225 16.82 20.66 43.18
C ASP A 225 18.27 20.15 43.29
N GLU A 226 19.08 20.76 44.17
CA GLU A 226 20.48 20.36 44.42
C GLU A 226 20.64 18.91 44.89
N LYS A 227 19.58 18.30 45.44
CA LYS A 227 19.55 16.89 45.86
C LYS A 227 19.05 15.97 44.75
N GLY A 228 18.85 16.48 43.54
CA GLY A 228 18.31 15.73 42.42
C GLY A 228 16.83 15.38 42.57
N GLN A 229 16.07 16.10 43.40
CA GLN A 229 14.70 15.76 43.75
C GLN A 229 13.69 16.73 43.12
N VAL A 230 12.52 16.20 42.78
CA VAL A 230 11.39 16.99 42.30
C VAL A 230 10.07 16.34 42.71
N VAL A 231 9.09 17.16 43.10
CA VAL A 231 7.77 16.71 43.56
C VAL A 231 6.67 17.26 42.67
N TYR A 232 5.75 16.38 42.28
CA TYR A 232 4.54 16.68 41.53
C TYR A 232 3.30 16.34 42.37
N HIS A 233 2.23 17.10 42.15
CA HIS A 233 0.92 16.85 42.73
C HIS A 233 -0.07 16.57 41.59
N VAL A 234 -0.53 15.33 41.49
CA VAL A 234 -1.45 14.89 40.43
C VAL A 234 -2.78 14.44 41.03
N PRO A 235 -3.92 14.55 40.31
CA PRO A 235 -5.18 13.99 40.79
C PRO A 235 -5.06 12.48 41.11
N HIS A 236 -5.73 12.04 42.17
CA HIS A 236 -5.54 10.69 42.72
C HIS A 236 -5.92 9.55 41.74
N ASP A 237 -6.82 9.83 40.80
CA ASP A 237 -7.39 8.90 39.83
C ASP A 237 -6.58 8.81 38.53
N VAL A 238 -5.55 9.65 38.38
CA VAL A 238 -4.69 9.66 37.19
C VAL A 238 -3.86 8.39 37.15
N LYS A 239 -4.01 7.65 36.05
CA LYS A 239 -3.13 6.52 35.73
C LYS A 239 -1.85 7.06 35.10
N ILE A 240 -0.81 7.20 35.93
CA ILE A 240 0.52 7.58 35.48
C ILE A 240 1.01 6.53 34.46
N GLN A 241 1.37 6.99 33.28
CA GLN A 241 1.84 6.17 32.16
C GLN A 241 3.36 6.24 32.01
N TYR A 242 3.94 7.43 32.20
CA TYR A 242 5.37 7.65 32.08
C TYR A 242 5.87 8.68 33.10
N VAL A 243 7.09 8.45 33.56
CA VAL A 243 7.93 9.50 34.16
C VAL A 243 9.25 9.55 33.41
N PHE A 244 9.79 10.75 33.23
CA PHE A 244 10.91 11.03 32.35
C PHE A 244 11.82 12.08 32.96
N ALA A 245 13.13 11.94 32.73
CA ALA A 245 14.14 12.93 33.06
C ALA A 245 15.20 13.03 31.96
N LEU A 246 15.74 14.22 31.77
CA LEU A 246 16.92 14.47 30.93
C LEU A 246 17.83 15.51 31.57
N SER A 247 19.12 15.42 31.26
CA SER A 247 20.10 16.45 31.59
C SER A 247 21.19 16.46 30.50
N GLU A 248 21.66 17.67 30.15
CA GLU A 248 22.72 17.83 29.16
C GLU A 248 24.02 17.16 29.65
N GLY A 249 24.70 16.45 28.74
CA GLY A 249 25.91 15.68 29.05
C GLY A 249 25.67 14.37 29.81
N HIS A 250 24.60 14.27 30.59
CA HIS A 250 24.30 13.10 31.43
C HIS A 250 23.36 12.09 30.76
N GLY A 251 22.51 12.53 29.83
CA GLY A 251 21.63 11.64 29.07
C GLY A 251 20.14 11.84 29.41
N ALA A 252 19.36 10.78 29.22
CA ALA A 252 17.95 10.72 29.61
C ALA A 252 17.58 9.33 30.14
N ASP A 253 16.51 9.28 30.93
CA ASP A 253 15.92 8.04 31.42
C ASP A 253 14.40 8.17 31.56
N TYR A 254 13.69 7.05 31.46
CA TYR A 254 12.25 6.99 31.68
C TYR A 254 11.79 5.65 32.24
N LYS A 255 10.63 5.67 32.90
CA LYS A 255 9.91 4.47 33.34
C LYS A 255 8.52 4.44 32.70
N ALA A 256 8.15 3.30 32.13
CA ALA A 256 6.81 3.07 31.58
C ALA A 256 5.94 2.23 32.53
N TYR A 257 4.74 2.72 32.82
CA TYR A 257 3.73 2.08 33.68
C TYR A 257 2.48 1.72 32.86
N VAL A 258 2.69 1.31 31.61
CA VAL A 258 1.65 0.89 30.68
C VAL A 258 2.04 -0.43 30.03
N LEU A 259 1.04 -1.17 29.57
CA LEU A 259 1.29 -2.34 28.74
C LEU A 259 1.75 -1.90 27.34
N PRO A 260 2.51 -2.76 26.63
CA PRO A 260 2.78 -2.57 25.22
C PRO A 260 1.48 -2.35 24.43
N ARG A 261 1.51 -1.49 23.40
CA ARG A 261 0.31 -1.12 22.62
C ARG A 261 -0.47 -2.35 22.09
N GLY A 262 0.23 -3.40 21.67
CA GLY A 262 -0.35 -4.65 21.18
C GLY A 262 -0.97 -5.57 22.26
N GLN A 263 -0.67 -5.33 23.54
CA GLN A 263 -1.19 -6.09 24.67
C GLN A 263 -2.44 -5.42 25.31
N SER A 264 -2.98 -4.36 24.70
CA SER A 264 -4.16 -3.66 25.22
C SER A 264 -5.43 -4.51 25.31
N GLY A 265 -5.50 -5.62 24.56
CA GLY A 265 -6.59 -6.58 24.64
C GLY A 265 -6.48 -7.56 25.82
N ASP A 266 -5.32 -7.70 26.45
CA ASP A 266 -5.07 -8.61 27.57
C ASP A 266 -5.90 -8.16 28.79
N LYS A 267 -6.70 -9.08 29.33
CA LYS A 267 -7.61 -8.83 30.45
C LYS A 267 -7.05 -9.31 31.79
N ILE A 268 -5.97 -10.08 31.78
CA ILE A 268 -5.35 -10.63 33.00
C ILE A 268 -4.14 -9.79 33.38
N THR A 269 -3.21 -9.58 32.44
CA THR A 269 -1.98 -8.84 32.74
C THR A 269 -2.31 -7.41 33.15
N ARG A 270 -1.71 -6.98 34.25
CA ARG A 270 -1.83 -5.60 34.74
C ARG A 270 -0.57 -4.84 34.36
N PRO A 271 -0.68 -3.55 33.98
CA PRO A 271 0.51 -2.73 33.78
C PRO A 271 1.32 -2.66 35.09
N PRO A 272 2.64 -2.37 35.01
CA PRO A 272 3.43 -2.12 36.21
C PRO A 272 2.76 -1.09 37.11
N ALA A 273 2.61 -1.40 38.39
CA ALA A 273 2.05 -0.47 39.36
C ALA A 273 3.03 0.70 39.57
N PHE A 274 2.50 1.92 39.63
CA PHE A 274 3.31 3.07 40.02
C PHE A 274 3.60 2.98 41.53
N PRO A 275 4.87 3.03 41.97
CA PRO A 275 5.24 2.80 43.36
C PRO A 275 4.77 3.93 44.30
N ASP A 276 4.62 3.61 45.58
CA ASP A 276 4.27 4.57 46.64
C ASP A 276 5.53 5.18 47.33
N HIS A 277 6.70 5.02 46.72
CA HIS A 277 7.97 5.60 47.15
C HIS A 277 8.60 6.41 46.00
N PRO A 278 9.61 7.27 46.26
CA PRO A 278 10.26 8.06 45.22
C PRO A 278 10.81 7.20 44.07
N VAL A 279 10.57 7.64 42.83
CA VAL A 279 11.05 6.94 41.63
C VAL A 279 12.42 7.47 41.24
N GLN A 280 13.42 6.60 41.27
CA GLN A 280 14.76 6.93 40.78
C GLN A 280 14.83 6.81 39.25
N LEU A 281 15.36 7.85 38.60
CA LEU A 281 15.72 7.91 37.18
C LEU A 281 17.22 8.10 37.06
N LYS A 282 17.88 7.18 36.36
CA LYS A 282 19.35 7.09 36.29
C LYS A 282 19.84 7.46 34.90
N LEU A 283 20.55 8.58 34.79
CA LEU A 283 21.06 9.10 33.52
C LEU A 283 22.43 8.46 33.22
N GLU A 284 22.44 7.48 32.31
CA GLU A 284 23.59 6.62 32.02
C GLU A 284 24.40 7.07 30.79
N GLY A 285 24.67 8.37 30.70
CA GLY A 285 25.52 8.98 29.68
C GLY A 285 24.76 9.47 28.43
N ALA A 286 25.31 10.52 27.83
CA ALA A 286 24.80 11.11 26.60
C ALA A 286 25.68 10.80 25.38
N GLN A 287 25.06 10.72 24.22
CA GLN A 287 25.66 10.69 22.89
C GLN A 287 25.08 11.86 22.09
N PRO A 288 25.74 13.03 22.07
CA PRO A 288 25.17 14.21 21.43
C PRO A 288 24.81 13.98 19.96
N LEU A 289 23.67 14.53 19.54
CA LEU A 289 23.23 14.52 18.15
C LEU A 289 23.16 15.94 17.61
N LYS A 290 24.00 16.24 16.63
CA LYS A 290 23.95 17.48 15.84
C LYS A 290 22.97 17.31 14.70
N VAL A 291 21.95 18.18 14.63
CA VAL A 291 20.99 18.23 13.53
C VAL A 291 21.18 19.55 12.78
N GLN A 292 21.31 19.47 11.46
CA GLN A 292 21.42 20.63 10.59
C GLN A 292 20.25 20.68 9.61
N LEU A 293 19.51 21.78 9.60
CA LEU A 293 18.43 22.05 8.66
C LEU A 293 18.92 22.95 7.53
N LYS A 294 18.65 22.55 6.29
CA LYS A 294 19.00 23.30 5.08
C LYS A 294 17.83 23.34 4.10
N GLU A 295 17.76 24.38 3.30
CA GLU A 295 16.99 24.37 2.06
C GLU A 295 17.63 23.43 1.03
N THR A 296 16.91 23.14 -0.04
CA THR A 296 17.39 22.24 -1.10
C THR A 296 18.65 22.73 -1.81
N ASP A 297 18.88 24.05 -1.84
CA ASP A 297 20.07 24.70 -2.38
C ASP A 297 21.27 24.72 -1.41
N GLY A 298 21.06 24.28 -0.16
CA GLY A 298 22.08 24.24 0.89
C GLY A 298 22.04 25.41 1.88
N THR A 299 21.17 26.40 1.68
CA THR A 299 21.01 27.54 2.60
C THR A 299 20.58 27.06 3.99
N PRO A 300 21.22 27.50 5.09
CA PRO A 300 20.80 27.13 6.43
C PRO A 300 19.42 27.67 6.81
N ILE A 301 18.64 26.91 7.60
CA ILE A 301 17.31 27.33 8.06
C ILE A 301 17.35 27.60 9.58
N ALA A 302 17.45 28.87 9.94
CA ALA A 302 17.50 29.35 11.33
C ALA A 302 16.10 29.50 11.96
N GLY A 303 16.02 29.47 13.29
CA GLY A 303 14.79 29.79 14.04
C GLY A 303 13.72 28.70 14.02
N VAL A 304 14.03 27.49 13.56
CA VAL A 304 13.08 26.38 13.47
C VAL A 304 13.15 25.51 14.73
N LYS A 305 12.00 25.20 15.31
CA LYS A 305 11.91 24.28 16.45
C LYS A 305 12.08 22.84 15.96
N VAL A 306 12.93 22.07 16.63
CA VAL A 306 13.24 20.67 16.30
C VAL A 306 13.11 19.82 17.55
N TYR A 307 12.56 18.61 17.42
CA TYR A 307 12.49 17.66 18.54
C TYR A 307 12.70 16.19 18.10
N PRO A 308 13.31 15.34 18.95
CA PRO A 308 13.32 13.88 18.76
C PRO A 308 11.95 13.26 19.08
N TRP A 309 11.52 12.24 18.33
CA TRP A 309 10.15 11.71 18.46
C TRP A 309 9.96 10.60 19.48
N LEU A 310 10.64 9.46 19.30
CA LEU A 310 10.45 8.25 20.09
C LEU A 310 11.78 7.83 20.71
N LEU A 311 11.78 7.60 22.02
CA LEU A 311 12.87 6.89 22.70
C LEU A 311 12.45 5.46 22.98
N GLN A 312 13.37 4.54 22.76
CA GLN A 312 13.13 3.10 22.84
C GLN A 312 14.17 2.48 23.76
N LYS A 313 13.80 2.27 25.02
CA LYS A 313 14.67 1.67 26.04
C LYS A 313 14.31 0.18 26.19
N PRO A 314 15.25 -0.77 25.96
CA PRO A 314 14.94 -2.20 25.90
C PRO A 314 14.31 -2.82 27.16
N ASP A 315 14.56 -2.23 28.33
CA ASP A 315 14.05 -2.71 29.63
C ASP A 315 12.70 -2.10 30.02
N GLN A 316 12.12 -1.24 29.17
CA GLN A 316 10.81 -0.63 29.40
C GLN A 316 9.72 -1.34 28.59
N THR A 317 8.51 -1.37 29.14
CA THR A 317 7.37 -2.05 28.51
C THR A 317 6.84 -1.33 27.26
N GLN A 318 7.24 -0.08 27.03
CA GLN A 318 6.73 0.75 25.94
C GLN A 318 7.69 1.89 25.56
N ASP A 319 7.64 2.31 24.31
CA ASP A 319 8.39 3.46 23.77
C ASP A 319 7.87 4.79 24.36
N LEU A 320 8.78 5.69 24.74
CA LEU A 320 8.41 7.03 25.19
C LEU A 320 8.16 7.95 23.98
N ASN A 321 6.94 8.46 23.87
CA ASN A 321 6.58 9.41 22.83
C ASN A 321 6.80 10.86 23.28
N LEU A 322 7.91 11.45 22.84
CA LEU A 322 8.30 12.82 23.17
C LEU A 322 7.46 13.90 22.49
N SER A 323 6.56 13.56 21.55
CA SER A 323 5.59 14.54 21.02
C SER A 323 4.60 15.06 22.06
N PHE A 324 4.47 14.37 23.20
CA PHE A 324 3.73 14.90 24.37
C PHE A 324 4.59 15.85 25.22
N PHE A 325 5.92 15.76 25.12
CA PHE A 325 6.88 16.53 25.91
C PHE A 325 7.64 17.57 25.08
N THR A 326 7.09 18.05 23.95
CA THR A 326 7.82 18.93 23.03
C THR A 326 8.33 20.19 23.71
N SER A 327 7.56 20.78 24.63
CA SER A 327 7.99 21.95 25.41
C SER A 327 9.24 21.71 26.26
N LEU A 328 9.53 20.45 26.60
CA LEU A 328 10.68 20.05 27.41
C LEU A 328 11.92 19.75 26.56
N VAL A 329 11.71 19.13 25.38
CA VAL A 329 12.78 18.57 24.56
C VAL A 329 13.11 19.36 23.30
N GLU A 330 12.23 20.27 22.87
CA GLU A 330 12.46 21.02 21.66
C GLU A 330 13.59 22.03 21.81
N GLN A 331 14.34 22.21 20.74
CA GLN A 331 15.38 23.21 20.64
C GLN A 331 15.24 23.94 19.31
N THR A 332 15.71 25.18 19.25
CA THR A 332 15.60 26.05 18.08
C THR A 332 16.92 26.07 17.32
N THR A 333 16.88 25.99 15.99
CA THR A 333 18.09 26.10 15.18
C THR A 333 18.73 27.50 15.27
N ASP A 334 20.05 27.53 15.35
CA ASP A 334 20.87 28.74 15.29
C ASP A 334 20.93 29.35 13.86
N ALA A 335 21.74 30.40 13.67
CA ALA A 335 21.91 31.09 12.39
C ALA A 335 22.44 30.17 11.29
N GLU A 336 23.21 29.14 11.66
CA GLU A 336 23.77 28.10 10.80
C GLU A 336 22.81 26.91 10.60
N GLY A 337 21.55 27.07 11.01
CA GLY A 337 20.50 26.07 10.89
C GLY A 337 20.75 24.82 11.74
N THR A 338 21.55 24.96 12.80
CA THR A 338 22.07 23.85 13.59
C THR A 338 21.42 23.81 14.97
N VAL A 339 21.22 22.60 15.48
CA VAL A 339 20.83 22.33 16.87
C VAL A 339 21.58 21.11 17.38
N VAL A 340 21.97 21.10 18.65
CA VAL A 340 22.72 19.98 19.25
C VAL A 340 21.98 19.46 20.48
N PHE A 341 21.41 18.27 20.36
CA PHE A 341 20.79 17.58 21.48
C PHE A 341 21.88 16.92 22.33
N GLN A 342 22.35 17.61 23.37
CA GLN A 342 23.44 17.18 24.26
C GLN A 342 23.09 16.02 25.20
N TRP A 343 21.83 15.57 25.19
CA TRP A 343 21.28 14.63 26.17
C TRP A 343 20.84 13.29 25.58
N ILE A 344 20.92 13.08 24.25
CA ILE A 344 20.42 11.82 23.66
C ILE A 344 21.09 10.63 24.36
N PRO A 345 20.33 9.70 24.95
CA PRO A 345 20.92 8.71 25.86
C PRO A 345 21.72 7.66 25.09
N GLY A 346 22.84 7.22 25.68
CA GLY A 346 23.71 6.20 25.06
C GLY A 346 23.02 4.85 24.85
N TRP A 347 21.94 4.54 25.57
CA TRP A 347 21.14 3.32 25.39
C TRP A 347 20.19 3.38 24.19
N GLN A 348 19.96 4.54 23.57
CA GLN A 348 19.16 4.66 22.35
C GLN A 348 19.94 4.08 21.17
N LYS A 349 19.71 2.80 20.86
CA LYS A 349 20.41 2.09 19.77
C LYS A 349 19.58 1.91 18.50
N LEU A 350 18.29 2.24 18.52
CA LEU A 350 17.41 2.15 17.36
C LEU A 350 17.33 3.50 16.63
N PRO A 351 16.97 3.51 15.33
CA PRO A 351 16.84 4.74 14.55
C PRO A 351 15.95 5.77 15.25
N LEU A 352 16.49 6.97 15.42
CA LEU A 352 15.83 8.09 16.08
C LEU A 352 15.26 9.04 15.02
N THR A 353 13.94 9.21 15.01
CA THR A 353 13.26 10.17 14.14
C THR A 353 13.31 11.57 14.75
N ILE A 354 13.69 12.56 13.93
CA ILE A 354 13.76 13.98 14.28
C ILE A 354 12.73 14.76 13.45
N TRP A 355 11.92 15.59 14.11
CA TRP A 355 10.90 16.42 13.48
C TRP A 355 11.24 17.91 13.57
N PRO A 356 11.38 18.60 12.42
CA PRO A 356 11.33 20.05 12.38
C PRO A 356 9.87 20.54 12.40
N ARG A 357 9.60 21.62 13.13
CA ARG A 357 8.31 22.32 13.18
C ARG A 357 8.48 23.73 12.64
N ASP A 358 8.16 23.89 11.36
CA ASP A 358 8.18 25.19 10.70
C ASP A 358 6.87 25.48 9.95
N LYS A 359 6.57 26.77 9.77
CA LYS A 359 5.36 27.24 9.07
C LYS A 359 5.60 27.56 7.59
N GLU A 360 6.86 27.74 7.19
CA GLU A 360 7.25 28.15 5.84
C GLU A 360 7.83 27.00 5.02
N HIS A 361 8.28 25.92 5.65
CA HIS A 361 8.86 24.74 5.00
C HIS A 361 8.00 23.49 5.14
N VAL A 362 8.25 22.50 4.27
CA VAL A 362 7.59 21.19 4.29
C VAL A 362 7.84 20.48 5.60
N LEU A 363 6.78 19.92 6.19
CA LEU A 363 6.89 19.02 7.33
C LEU A 363 7.48 17.67 6.87
N GLN A 364 8.79 17.53 7.02
CA GLN A 364 9.53 16.33 6.62
C GLN A 364 10.48 15.91 7.74
N ARG A 365 10.43 14.62 8.10
CA ARG A 365 11.28 14.07 9.16
C ARG A 365 12.67 13.66 8.68
N GLY A 366 13.64 13.74 9.58
CA GLY A 366 14.94 13.08 9.46
C GLY A 366 14.99 11.80 10.29
N ASN A 367 15.78 10.81 9.88
CA ASN A 367 16.05 9.62 10.68
C ASN A 367 17.56 9.48 10.87
N TYR A 368 18.00 9.38 12.11
CA TYR A 368 19.38 9.14 12.49
C TYR A 368 19.52 7.71 12.98
N ASP A 369 20.49 6.94 12.46
CA ASP A 369 20.81 5.59 12.97
C ASP A 369 22.02 5.69 13.91
N PRO A 370 21.85 5.52 15.24
CA PRO A 370 22.96 5.61 16.19
C PRO A 370 24.04 4.53 16.02
N LYS A 371 23.77 3.44 15.28
CA LYS A 371 24.74 2.36 15.08
C LYS A 371 25.74 2.67 13.97
N THR A 372 25.32 3.41 12.95
CA THR A 372 26.13 3.70 11.77
C THR A 372 26.45 5.18 11.59
N GLY A 373 25.72 6.06 12.28
CA GLY A 373 25.90 7.50 12.24
C GLY A 373 27.10 7.97 13.07
N ASP A 374 27.59 9.15 12.72
CA ASP A 374 28.75 9.83 13.33
C ASP A 374 28.35 10.93 14.34
N GLY A 375 27.08 10.95 14.77
CA GLY A 375 26.53 12.01 15.61
C GLY A 375 25.97 13.21 14.83
N THR A 376 25.94 13.17 13.49
CA THR A 376 25.39 14.25 12.66
C THR A 376 24.22 13.79 11.78
N LEU A 377 23.18 14.62 11.70
CA LEU A 377 22.04 14.45 10.79
C LEU A 377 21.79 15.75 10.03
N THR A 378 21.77 15.70 8.70
CA THR A 378 21.32 16.82 7.85
C THR A 378 19.93 16.53 7.30
N ILE A 379 19.00 17.48 7.47
CA ILE A 379 17.64 17.42 6.92
C ILE A 379 17.49 18.55 5.91
N LYS A 380 17.08 18.21 4.69
CA LYS A 380 16.77 19.19 3.64
C LYS A 380 15.26 19.41 3.56
N LEU A 381 14.83 20.66 3.64
CA LEU A 381 13.43 21.05 3.60
C LEU A 381 13.15 21.96 2.39
N GLU A 382 12.06 21.69 1.70
CA GLU A 382 11.54 22.57 0.64
C GLU A 382 10.67 23.67 1.24
N LYS A 383 10.62 24.84 0.60
CA LYS A 383 9.64 25.88 0.94
C LYS A 383 8.23 25.46 0.54
N LEU A 384 7.24 25.80 1.38
CA LEU A 384 5.84 25.65 1.04
C LEU A 384 5.45 26.66 -0.04
N VAL A 385 4.59 26.21 -0.95
CA VAL A 385 4.13 26.97 -2.11
C VAL A 385 2.63 27.24 -1.94
N PRO A 386 2.15 28.48 -2.10
CA PRO A 386 0.74 28.78 -1.87
C PRO A 386 -0.16 28.24 -2.99
N ILE A 387 -1.29 27.68 -2.58
CA ILE A 387 -2.46 27.40 -3.41
C ILE A 387 -3.57 28.34 -2.92
N SER A 388 -4.12 29.17 -3.82
CA SER A 388 -5.14 30.16 -3.50
C SER A 388 -6.29 30.14 -4.49
N GLY A 389 -7.44 30.64 -4.05
CA GLY A 389 -8.65 30.74 -4.84
C GLY A 389 -9.77 31.41 -4.05
N ARG A 390 -10.96 31.43 -4.65
CA ARG A 390 -12.20 31.98 -4.09
C ARG A 390 -13.30 30.93 -4.09
N ILE A 391 -14.14 30.96 -3.07
CA ILE A 391 -15.29 30.07 -2.92
C ILE A 391 -16.56 30.90 -2.94
N THR A 392 -17.52 30.45 -3.75
CA THR A 392 -18.83 31.09 -3.91
C THR A 392 -19.96 30.12 -3.58
N LEU A 393 -21.06 30.67 -3.07
CA LEU A 393 -22.34 29.97 -2.92
C LEU A 393 -23.01 29.79 -4.29
N PRO A 394 -24.07 28.95 -4.42
CA PRO A 394 -24.76 28.74 -5.69
C PRO A 394 -25.26 30.03 -6.35
N ASP A 395 -25.63 31.04 -5.55
CA ASP A 395 -26.08 32.35 -6.00
C ASP A 395 -24.94 33.30 -6.46
N GLY A 396 -23.68 32.84 -6.38
CA GLY A 396 -22.48 33.60 -6.74
C GLY A 396 -21.93 34.49 -5.63
N SER A 397 -22.60 34.58 -4.47
CA SER A 397 -22.10 35.35 -3.33
C SER A 397 -20.87 34.67 -2.69
N PRO A 398 -19.97 35.41 -2.03
CA PRO A 398 -18.79 34.80 -1.41
C PRO A 398 -19.15 33.92 -0.20
N ALA A 399 -18.59 32.71 -0.17
CA ALA A 399 -18.81 31.78 0.94
C ALA A 399 -17.81 32.06 2.08
N LYS A 400 -18.25 32.75 3.14
CA LYS A 400 -17.41 33.16 4.30
C LYS A 400 -17.22 32.03 5.31
N GLY A 401 -15.99 31.87 5.82
CA GLY A 401 -15.67 30.95 6.91
C GLY A 401 -15.75 29.46 6.58
N ILE A 402 -15.81 29.10 5.29
CA ILE A 402 -15.89 27.71 4.83
C ILE A 402 -14.51 27.06 4.84
N SER A 403 -14.45 25.79 5.27
CA SER A 403 -13.19 25.03 5.34
C SER A 403 -12.81 24.42 3.98
N VAL A 404 -11.57 24.66 3.57
CA VAL A 404 -10.93 24.08 2.38
C VAL A 404 -9.85 23.13 2.83
N SER A 405 -9.88 21.88 2.37
CA SER A 405 -8.92 20.85 2.75
C SER A 405 -8.09 20.42 1.55
N ALA A 406 -6.77 20.37 1.72
CA ALA A 406 -5.83 19.89 0.71
C ALA A 406 -5.09 18.64 1.23
N SER A 407 -5.05 17.60 0.40
CA SER A 407 -4.20 16.42 0.58
C SER A 407 -3.21 16.34 -0.58
N GLY A 408 -1.92 16.30 -0.27
CA GLY A 408 -0.85 16.12 -1.24
C GLY A 408 -0.15 14.78 -1.07
N GLU A 409 0.22 14.14 -2.19
CA GLU A 409 0.94 12.87 -2.20
C GLU A 409 2.10 12.88 -3.20
N GLY A 410 3.23 12.27 -2.82
CA GLY A 410 4.43 12.17 -3.65
C GLY A 410 5.31 10.98 -3.27
N TYR A 411 6.52 10.90 -3.82
CA TYR A 411 7.51 9.85 -3.47
C TYR A 411 8.24 10.10 -2.15
N GLN A 412 7.97 11.24 -1.52
CA GLN A 412 8.35 11.57 -0.15
C GLN A 412 7.79 10.51 0.83
N PHE A 413 8.43 10.36 2.00
CA PHE A 413 7.87 9.50 3.05
C PHE A 413 6.57 10.12 3.61
N ASP A 414 6.63 11.40 3.94
CA ASP A 414 5.53 12.13 4.56
C ASP A 414 4.58 12.71 3.49
N SER A 415 3.27 12.57 3.71
CA SER A 415 2.22 13.17 2.88
C SER A 415 1.81 14.55 3.42
N PHE A 416 1.26 15.39 2.56
CA PHE A 416 0.78 16.71 2.98
C PHE A 416 -0.70 16.69 3.32
N ARG A 417 -1.08 17.30 4.44
CA ARG A 417 -2.48 17.57 4.81
C ARG A 417 -2.59 18.92 5.49
N LYS A 418 -3.45 19.80 4.99
CA LYS A 418 -3.73 21.10 5.62
C LYS A 418 -5.11 21.58 5.24
N SER A 419 -5.71 22.37 6.13
CA SER A 419 -6.93 23.11 5.84
C SER A 419 -6.75 24.60 6.05
N ALA A 420 -7.57 25.39 5.36
CA ALA A 420 -7.72 26.83 5.53
C ALA A 420 -9.21 27.17 5.61
N HIS A 421 -9.53 28.38 6.07
CA HIS A 421 -10.90 28.91 6.03
C HIS A 421 -10.92 30.14 5.13
N THR A 422 -12.06 30.36 4.47
CA THR A 422 -12.25 31.54 3.63
C THR A 422 -12.44 32.81 4.46
N ASP A 423 -11.94 33.94 3.93
CA ASP A 423 -12.22 35.28 4.45
C ASP A 423 -13.64 35.75 4.10
N GLU A 424 -13.96 37.02 4.41
CA GLU A 424 -15.28 37.61 4.12
C GLU A 424 -15.59 37.71 2.62
N GLN A 425 -14.57 37.70 1.76
CA GLN A 425 -14.70 37.74 0.31
C GLN A 425 -14.63 36.33 -0.31
N GLY A 426 -14.67 35.28 0.52
CA GLY A 426 -14.62 33.89 0.08
C GLY A 426 -13.22 33.43 -0.32
N ARG A 427 -12.15 34.21 -0.07
CA ARG A 427 -10.79 33.89 -0.51
C ARG A 427 -10.08 32.99 0.49
N TYR A 428 -9.26 32.06 0.00
CA TYR A 428 -8.45 31.19 0.85
C TYR A 428 -7.01 31.08 0.33
N VAL A 429 -6.08 30.72 1.23
CA VAL A 429 -4.69 30.38 0.90
C VAL A 429 -4.24 29.17 1.71
N ILE A 430 -3.68 28.17 1.04
CA ILE A 430 -3.04 27.01 1.67
C ILE A 430 -1.57 26.98 1.24
N LYS A 431 -0.64 27.18 2.18
CA LYS A 431 0.80 26.92 1.96
C LYS A 431 1.03 25.40 1.94
N ALA A 432 1.35 24.86 0.77
CA ALA A 432 1.35 23.43 0.46
C ALA A 432 2.73 22.91 0.02
N ALA A 433 2.99 21.62 0.26
CA ALA A 433 4.28 21.00 -0.07
C ALA A 433 4.46 20.81 -1.59
N PRO A 434 5.56 21.29 -2.21
CA PRO A 434 5.81 21.03 -3.62
C PRO A 434 6.21 19.57 -3.89
N ASN A 435 6.35 19.22 -5.17
CA ASN A 435 6.69 17.88 -5.65
C ASN A 435 5.66 16.80 -5.29
N GLN A 436 4.40 17.20 -5.21
CA GLN A 436 3.26 16.34 -4.89
C GLN A 436 2.09 16.62 -5.82
N VAL A 437 1.26 15.61 -6.05
CA VAL A 437 -0.06 15.75 -6.69
C VAL A 437 -1.13 15.95 -5.62
N TYR A 438 -2.17 16.72 -5.96
CA TYR A 438 -3.12 17.22 -4.97
C TYR A 438 -4.58 16.78 -5.20
N LEU A 439 -5.28 16.65 -4.08
CA LEU A 439 -6.74 16.65 -3.97
C LEU A 439 -7.13 17.80 -3.05
N VAL A 440 -7.88 18.77 -3.57
CA VAL A 440 -8.39 19.93 -2.81
C VAL A 440 -9.91 19.89 -2.85
N VAL A 441 -10.54 19.95 -1.67
CA VAL A 441 -11.99 19.79 -1.50
C VAL A 441 -12.54 20.83 -0.55
N VAL A 442 -13.81 21.16 -0.73
CA VAL A 442 -14.58 22.00 0.18
C VAL A 442 -15.74 21.18 0.72
N ASN A 443 -15.90 21.17 2.05
CA ASN A 443 -17.00 20.51 2.74
C ASN A 443 -17.16 21.07 4.16
N ASN A 444 -18.37 21.50 4.52
CA ASN A 444 -18.72 21.91 5.90
C ASN A 444 -19.95 21.16 6.46
N GLY A 445 -20.41 20.10 5.80
CA GLY A 445 -21.60 19.33 6.18
C GLY A 445 -22.88 19.80 5.48
N GLU A 446 -23.03 21.10 5.23
CA GLU A 446 -24.17 21.69 4.51
C GLU A 446 -23.85 21.88 3.03
N TRP A 447 -22.67 22.43 2.77
CA TRP A 447 -22.15 22.76 1.45
C TRP A 447 -20.93 21.91 1.13
N ALA A 448 -20.82 21.53 -0.13
CA ALA A 448 -19.65 20.85 -0.66
C ALA A 448 -19.37 21.31 -2.10
N SER A 449 -18.23 20.89 -2.65
CA SER A 449 -17.83 21.22 -4.01
C SER A 449 -17.47 19.98 -4.83
N THR A 450 -17.40 20.16 -6.15
CA THR A 450 -16.57 19.29 -6.98
C THR A 450 -15.10 19.45 -6.59
N PRO A 451 -14.32 18.36 -6.49
CA PRO A 451 -12.93 18.44 -6.04
C PRO A 451 -12.02 18.96 -7.14
N HIS A 452 -11.00 19.75 -6.76
CA HIS A 452 -9.87 20.03 -7.64
C HIS A 452 -8.82 18.93 -7.48
N THR A 453 -8.49 18.26 -8.59
CA THR A 453 -7.44 17.24 -8.65
C THR A 453 -6.86 17.14 -10.07
N GLY A 454 -5.86 16.29 -10.29
CA GLY A 454 -5.22 16.14 -11.61
C GLY A 454 -4.07 17.12 -11.89
N PHE A 455 -3.55 17.78 -10.85
CA PHE A 455 -2.42 18.71 -10.95
C PHE A 455 -1.32 18.39 -9.92
N ALA A 456 -0.11 18.86 -10.22
CA ALA A 456 1.03 18.82 -9.32
C ALA A 456 1.44 20.24 -8.90
N LEU A 457 1.88 20.37 -7.65
CA LEU A 457 2.47 21.62 -7.14
C LEU A 457 4.00 21.54 -7.25
N TRP A 458 4.62 22.59 -7.77
CA TRP A 458 6.07 22.64 -8.03
C TRP A 458 6.76 23.71 -7.19
N PRO A 459 8.06 23.53 -6.86
CA PRO A 459 8.82 24.53 -6.09
C PRO A 459 8.76 25.91 -6.75
N GLY A 460 8.46 26.94 -5.96
CA GLY A 460 8.39 28.33 -6.41
C GLY A 460 7.27 28.67 -7.41
N LYS A 461 6.35 27.74 -7.68
CA LYS A 461 5.25 27.93 -8.65
C LYS A 461 3.89 27.90 -7.95
N PRO A 462 3.40 29.04 -7.45
CA PRO A 462 2.10 29.11 -6.80
C PRO A 462 0.97 28.77 -7.77
N ILE A 463 -0.14 28.27 -7.22
CA ILE A 463 -1.39 28.08 -7.96
C ILE A 463 -2.38 29.12 -7.45
N GLU A 464 -2.86 29.95 -8.35
CA GLU A 464 -3.84 30.99 -8.09
C GLU A 464 -5.15 30.67 -8.80
N ASN A 465 -6.25 31.29 -8.35
CA ASN A 465 -7.58 31.15 -8.94
C ASN A 465 -8.09 29.70 -8.99
N LEU A 466 -7.74 28.89 -7.98
CA LEU A 466 -8.28 27.55 -7.79
C LEU A 466 -9.69 27.64 -7.18
N ASP A 467 -10.62 28.23 -7.92
CA ASP A 467 -11.91 28.65 -7.41
C ASP A 467 -12.90 27.48 -7.27
N PHE A 468 -13.83 27.60 -6.32
CA PHE A 468 -14.92 26.64 -6.11
C PHE A 468 -16.28 27.34 -6.18
N GLN A 469 -17.25 26.67 -6.79
CA GLN A 469 -18.66 26.97 -6.58
C GLN A 469 -19.26 25.85 -5.73
N LEU A 470 -19.97 26.24 -4.66
CA LEU A 470 -20.59 25.31 -3.73
C LEU A 470 -21.93 24.81 -4.26
N ARG A 471 -22.28 23.61 -3.81
CA ARG A 471 -23.61 23.00 -3.93
C ARG A 471 -23.99 22.36 -2.58
N PRO A 472 -25.26 22.05 -2.34
CA PRO A 472 -25.64 21.26 -1.16
C PRO A 472 -24.86 19.95 -1.12
N ALA A 473 -24.38 19.57 0.06
CA ALA A 473 -23.60 18.35 0.23
C ALA A 473 -24.49 17.09 0.06
N THR A 474 -23.90 16.01 -0.45
CA THR A 474 -24.59 14.73 -0.63
C THR A 474 -24.56 13.97 0.70
N ARG A 475 -25.74 13.56 1.19
CA ARG A 475 -25.90 12.75 2.40
C ARG A 475 -25.59 11.28 2.13
N ILE A 476 -24.52 10.76 2.74
CA ILE A 476 -24.23 9.33 2.79
C ILE A 476 -24.78 8.79 4.10
N TYR A 477 -25.66 7.78 4.03
CA TYR A 477 -26.29 7.21 5.22
C TYR A 477 -26.48 5.70 5.10
N GLY A 478 -26.87 5.06 6.20
CA GLY A 478 -27.31 3.67 6.20
C GLY A 478 -27.20 3.05 7.58
N ARG A 479 -27.20 1.73 7.65
CA ARG A 479 -27.20 0.96 8.90
C ARG A 479 -26.16 -0.16 8.90
N VAL A 480 -25.60 -0.43 10.08
CA VAL A 480 -24.78 -1.60 10.36
C VAL A 480 -25.54 -2.57 11.26
N THR A 481 -25.61 -3.82 10.83
CA THR A 481 -26.22 -4.93 11.59
C THR A 481 -25.23 -6.09 11.74
N VAL A 482 -25.48 -6.98 12.71
CA VAL A 482 -24.64 -8.16 12.97
C VAL A 482 -25.47 -9.41 13.30
N GLY A 483 -24.95 -10.58 12.93
CA GLY A 483 -25.48 -11.88 13.31
C GLY A 483 -26.81 -12.24 12.63
N SER A 484 -27.32 -13.45 12.84
CA SER A 484 -28.53 -13.94 12.16
C SER A 484 -29.79 -13.14 12.49
N GLN A 485 -29.82 -12.44 13.62
CA GLN A 485 -30.97 -11.60 14.04
C GLN A 485 -30.90 -10.16 13.51
N HIS A 486 -29.83 -9.80 12.79
CA HIS A 486 -29.61 -8.44 12.27
C HIS A 486 -29.59 -7.37 13.38
N ASP A 487 -28.98 -7.69 14.52
CA ASP A 487 -28.90 -6.77 15.66
C ASP A 487 -28.12 -5.49 15.27
N PRO A 488 -28.58 -4.30 15.68
CA PRO A 488 -27.90 -3.05 15.37
C PRO A 488 -26.53 -2.97 16.07
N VAL A 489 -25.52 -2.45 15.35
CA VAL A 489 -24.16 -2.28 15.90
C VAL A 489 -23.91 -0.83 16.25
N LYS A 490 -23.84 -0.51 17.54
CA LYS A 490 -23.51 0.83 18.05
C LYS A 490 -22.02 1.15 17.98
N GLY A 491 -21.69 2.40 17.63
CA GLY A 491 -20.33 2.94 17.69
C GLY A 491 -19.37 2.38 16.63
N GLN A 492 -19.88 1.59 15.67
CA GLN A 492 -19.11 1.10 14.55
C GLN A 492 -18.60 2.28 13.73
N ARG A 493 -17.28 2.34 13.51
CA ARG A 493 -16.69 3.39 12.69
C ARG A 493 -16.89 3.08 11.21
N ILE A 494 -17.36 4.08 10.47
CA ILE A 494 -17.49 4.06 9.02
C ILE A 494 -16.49 5.05 8.43
N HIS A 495 -15.75 4.61 7.41
CA HIS A 495 -14.78 5.41 6.69
C HIS A 495 -15.20 5.57 5.24
N VAL A 496 -15.19 6.79 4.73
CA VAL A 496 -15.42 7.12 3.31
C VAL A 496 -14.16 7.79 2.78
N TYR A 497 -13.45 7.08 1.90
CA TYR A 497 -12.20 7.54 1.29
C TYR A 497 -12.51 8.26 -0.02
N GLN A 498 -12.14 9.52 -0.15
CA GLN A 498 -12.23 10.31 -1.38
C GLN A 498 -10.87 10.32 -2.10
N TYR A 499 -10.88 10.03 -3.39
CA TYR A 499 -9.69 9.83 -4.20
C TYR A 499 -9.47 10.97 -5.20
N GLY A 500 -8.25 11.51 -5.20
CA GLY A 500 -7.78 12.34 -6.31
C GLY A 500 -7.28 11.49 -7.48
N GLN A 501 -6.90 12.14 -8.56
CA GLN A 501 -6.25 11.48 -9.69
C GLN A 501 -4.86 10.99 -9.30
N ASP A 502 -4.50 9.77 -9.69
CA ASP A 502 -3.17 9.21 -9.40
C ASP A 502 -2.12 9.72 -10.39
N ALA A 503 -0.88 9.91 -9.91
CA ALA A 503 0.18 10.53 -10.68
C ALA A 503 0.57 9.73 -11.94
N ASN A 504 0.41 8.40 -11.94
CA ASN A 504 0.77 7.55 -13.08
C ASN A 504 -0.18 7.73 -14.27
N ASN A 505 -1.42 8.17 -14.00
CA ASN A 505 -2.44 8.43 -15.02
C ASN A 505 -2.55 9.92 -15.39
N MET A 506 -1.62 10.77 -14.95
CA MET A 506 -1.57 12.19 -15.32
C MET A 506 -0.66 12.40 -16.54
N GLN A 507 -1.17 13.10 -17.56
CA GLN A 507 -0.36 13.46 -18.74
C GLN A 507 0.62 14.58 -18.36
N GLY A 508 1.91 14.42 -18.74
CA GLY A 508 2.93 15.46 -18.55
C GLY A 508 3.43 15.64 -17.11
N VAL A 509 2.95 14.88 -16.13
CA VAL A 509 3.38 14.96 -14.73
C VAL A 509 4.41 13.87 -14.43
N LYS A 510 5.64 14.26 -14.07
CA LYS A 510 6.68 13.34 -13.60
C LYS A 510 7.32 13.89 -12.33
N LEU A 511 6.84 13.41 -11.17
CA LEU A 511 7.37 13.82 -9.87
C LEU A 511 8.80 13.30 -9.66
N PRO A 512 9.66 14.02 -8.90
CA PRO A 512 10.97 13.53 -8.49
C PRO A 512 10.86 12.23 -7.70
N ASN A 513 11.65 11.22 -8.08
CA ASN A 513 11.74 9.94 -7.39
C ASN A 513 13.20 9.48 -7.28
N PRO A 514 14.05 10.21 -6.54
CA PRO A 514 15.49 9.95 -6.48
C PRO A 514 15.83 8.57 -5.91
N GLU A 515 15.00 8.05 -5.01
CA GLU A 515 15.16 6.71 -4.41
C GLU A 515 14.52 5.59 -5.26
N ASN A 516 13.97 5.91 -6.44
CA ASN A 516 13.30 4.97 -7.33
C ASN A 516 12.25 4.08 -6.61
N LYS A 517 11.47 4.71 -5.72
CA LYS A 517 10.43 4.03 -4.92
C LYS A 517 9.30 3.55 -5.83
N ASN A 518 8.89 2.31 -5.63
CA ASN A 518 7.68 1.74 -6.24
C ASN A 518 6.45 2.05 -5.36
N LYS A 519 6.20 3.35 -5.12
CA LYS A 519 5.05 3.84 -4.35
C LYS A 519 3.94 4.24 -5.31
N TRP A 520 2.71 3.81 -5.05
CA TRP A 520 1.57 4.36 -5.77
C TRP A 520 1.23 5.74 -5.20
N VAL A 521 1.31 6.75 -6.05
CA VAL A 521 1.13 8.15 -5.65
C VAL A 521 -0.29 8.58 -6.02
N GLN A 522 -1.16 8.63 -5.02
CA GLN A 522 -2.53 9.10 -5.16
C GLN A 522 -2.96 9.86 -3.89
N PRO A 523 -3.40 11.13 -3.99
CA PRO A 523 -3.85 11.90 -2.84
C PRO A 523 -5.25 11.44 -2.41
N ILE A 524 -5.47 11.35 -1.10
CA ILE A 524 -6.67 10.75 -0.50
C ILE A 524 -7.13 11.58 0.69
N ILE A 525 -8.43 11.88 0.79
CA ILE A 525 -9.06 12.45 1.99
C ILE A 525 -9.98 11.40 2.61
N VAL A 526 -9.99 11.29 3.94
CA VAL A 526 -10.81 10.32 4.67
C VAL A 526 -11.86 11.05 5.47
N HIS A 527 -13.12 10.77 5.17
CA HIS A 527 -14.29 11.16 5.95
C HIS A 527 -14.65 10.01 6.89
N SER A 528 -15.12 10.30 8.11
CA SER A 528 -15.53 9.22 9.01
C SER A 528 -16.65 9.63 9.95
N THR A 529 -17.51 8.67 10.28
CA THR A 529 -18.57 8.77 11.28
C THR A 529 -18.63 7.50 12.11
N SER A 530 -19.50 7.46 13.11
CA SER A 530 -19.78 6.26 13.91
C SER A 530 -21.29 6.04 13.99
N THR A 531 -21.71 4.78 14.05
CA THR A 531 -23.12 4.42 14.18
C THR A 531 -23.69 4.80 15.55
N ASP A 532 -24.98 5.12 15.58
CA ASP A 532 -25.79 5.35 16.79
C ASP A 532 -26.29 4.05 17.45
N GLU A 533 -27.17 4.15 18.44
CA GLU A 533 -27.76 2.99 19.15
C GLU A 533 -28.54 2.05 18.20
N ASP A 534 -29.13 2.59 17.14
CA ASP A 534 -29.91 1.85 16.13
C ASP A 534 -29.02 1.30 15.00
N GLY A 535 -27.71 1.42 15.15
CA GLY A 535 -26.72 1.05 14.14
C GLY A 535 -26.73 1.96 12.92
N LYS A 536 -27.44 3.10 12.94
CA LYS A 536 -27.54 4.03 11.82
C LYS A 536 -26.32 4.96 11.81
N PHE A 537 -25.90 5.35 10.61
CA PHE A 537 -24.85 6.35 10.45
C PHE A 537 -25.22 7.34 9.34
N GLU A 538 -24.65 8.54 9.44
CA GLU A 538 -24.65 9.51 8.36
C GLU A 538 -23.39 10.37 8.35
N LEU A 539 -23.04 10.85 7.15
CA LEU A 539 -22.03 11.86 6.89
C LEU A 539 -22.33 12.56 5.56
N PHE A 540 -21.67 13.68 5.29
CA PHE A 540 -21.90 14.49 4.10
C PHE A 540 -20.63 14.63 3.28
N VAL A 541 -20.72 14.53 1.94
CA VAL A 541 -19.59 14.65 1.02
C VAL A 541 -19.95 15.49 -0.21
N GLY A 542 -18.92 16.00 -0.90
CA GLY A 542 -19.06 16.60 -2.24
C GLY A 542 -18.96 15.57 -3.36
N ASP A 543 -18.75 16.06 -4.58
CA ASP A 543 -18.56 15.16 -5.72
C ASP A 543 -17.22 14.42 -5.65
N GLY A 544 -17.11 13.40 -6.50
CA GLY A 544 -15.86 12.71 -6.76
C GLY A 544 -15.96 11.22 -6.58
N LYS A 545 -14.80 10.60 -6.49
CA LYS A 545 -14.65 9.14 -6.47
C LYS A 545 -14.34 8.69 -5.06
N PHE A 546 -15.10 7.71 -4.59
CA PHE A 546 -15.06 7.26 -3.22
C PHE A 546 -14.92 5.75 -3.09
N ASP A 547 -14.43 5.30 -1.95
CA ASP A 547 -14.80 4.00 -1.38
C ASP A 547 -15.39 4.18 0.02
N ILE A 548 -16.26 3.26 0.43
CA ILE A 548 -16.80 3.19 1.79
C ILE A 548 -16.39 1.88 2.44
N ARG A 549 -16.01 1.97 3.72
CA ARG A 549 -15.56 0.85 4.55
C ARG A 549 -16.30 0.88 5.87
N GLY A 550 -16.90 -0.26 6.22
CA GLY A 550 -17.60 -0.50 7.47
C GLY A 550 -16.91 -1.58 8.31
N PRO A 551 -17.67 -2.47 8.97
CA PRO A 551 -17.12 -3.61 9.69
C PRO A 551 -16.19 -4.47 8.81
N ALA A 552 -15.15 -5.05 9.38
CA ALA A 552 -14.30 -6.03 8.71
C ALA A 552 -14.99 -7.40 8.54
N GLN A 553 -16.01 -7.70 9.35
CA GLN A 553 -16.68 -9.02 9.40
C GLN A 553 -17.89 -9.18 8.45
N ILE A 554 -17.90 -8.54 7.28
CA ILE A 554 -19.06 -8.51 6.37
C ILE A 554 -19.29 -9.85 5.64
N ALA A 555 -20.56 -10.32 5.61
CA ALA A 555 -20.97 -11.60 5.03
C ALA A 555 -20.65 -11.78 3.53
N VAL A 556 -20.67 -10.69 2.76
CA VAL A 556 -20.57 -10.68 1.29
C VAL A 556 -19.11 -10.56 0.80
N GLN A 557 -18.16 -10.22 1.67
CA GLN A 557 -16.77 -9.92 1.28
C GLN A 557 -15.82 -11.13 1.45
N ARG A 558 -16.19 -12.31 0.92
CA ARG A 558 -15.21 -13.39 0.66
C ARG A 558 -14.09 -12.97 -0.31
N THR A 559 -14.23 -11.81 -0.94
CA THR A 559 -13.17 -11.08 -1.61
C THR A 559 -13.01 -9.75 -0.90
N ASN A 560 -11.79 -9.35 -0.50
CA ASN A 560 -11.41 -8.05 0.09
C ASN A 560 -11.73 -6.82 -0.82
N LYS A 561 -12.92 -6.75 -1.42
CA LYS A 561 -13.32 -5.71 -2.38
C LYS A 561 -14.04 -4.60 -1.62
N VAL A 562 -13.37 -3.48 -1.46
CA VAL A 562 -13.95 -2.22 -1.01
C VAL A 562 -15.04 -1.76 -1.98
N GLN A 563 -16.15 -1.22 -1.45
CA GLN A 563 -17.25 -0.71 -2.27
C GLN A 563 -16.88 0.67 -2.79
N LYS A 564 -16.51 0.75 -4.07
CA LYS A 564 -16.23 2.01 -4.76
C LYS A 564 -17.48 2.60 -5.37
N PHE A 565 -17.61 3.91 -5.37
CA PHE A 565 -18.72 4.64 -5.97
C PHE A 565 -18.29 6.05 -6.40
N GLU A 566 -19.13 6.69 -7.19
CA GLU A 566 -18.97 8.09 -7.59
C GLU A 566 -20.19 8.88 -7.10
N ILE A 567 -19.94 10.13 -6.72
CA ILE A 567 -20.96 11.16 -6.46
C ILE A 567 -20.79 12.24 -7.51
N ALA A 568 -21.88 12.57 -8.20
CA ALA A 568 -21.97 13.56 -9.26
C ALA A 568 -23.28 14.36 -9.11
N GLY A 569 -23.45 15.01 -7.96
CA GLY A 569 -24.59 15.88 -7.67
C GLY A 569 -25.82 15.23 -7.02
N GLU A 570 -25.81 13.92 -6.69
CA GLU A 570 -26.95 13.30 -6.01
C GLU A 570 -27.19 13.93 -4.62
N SER A 571 -28.44 13.98 -4.14
CA SER A 571 -28.76 14.50 -2.80
C SER A 571 -28.40 13.52 -1.69
N GLU A 572 -28.59 12.23 -1.94
CA GLU A 572 -28.35 11.18 -0.94
C GLU A 572 -27.92 9.84 -1.56
N LYS A 573 -27.25 9.01 -0.76
CA LYS A 573 -26.82 7.66 -1.13
C LYS A 573 -26.77 6.74 0.08
N GLU A 574 -27.49 5.62 0.01
CA GLU A 574 -27.59 4.65 1.10
C GLU A 574 -26.56 3.52 0.99
N PHE A 575 -25.95 3.14 2.11
CA PHE A 575 -25.03 2.01 2.25
C PHE A 575 -25.33 1.21 3.51
N ASN A 576 -25.77 -0.03 3.36
CA ASN A 576 -26.03 -0.94 4.48
C ASN A 576 -24.94 -2.00 4.61
N PHE A 577 -24.55 -2.28 5.85
CA PHE A 577 -23.58 -3.31 6.19
C PHE A 577 -24.22 -4.38 7.06
N HIS A 578 -23.94 -5.64 6.72
CA HIS A 578 -24.31 -6.78 7.54
C HIS A 578 -23.09 -7.64 7.84
N ALA A 579 -22.68 -7.66 9.10
CA ALA A 579 -21.59 -8.46 9.60
C ALA A 579 -22.08 -9.84 10.07
N VAL A 580 -21.34 -10.91 9.78
CA VAL A 580 -21.71 -12.26 10.27
C VAL A 580 -21.48 -12.41 11.76
N ARG A 581 -20.57 -11.62 12.33
CA ARG A 581 -20.15 -11.66 13.73
C ARG A 581 -19.65 -10.29 14.20
N PRO A 582 -19.57 -10.04 15.51
CA PRO A 582 -18.96 -8.83 16.05
C PRO A 582 -17.49 -8.67 15.61
N GLU A 583 -16.98 -7.44 15.60
CA GLU A 583 -15.58 -7.17 15.28
C GLU A 583 -14.62 -7.84 16.28
N LYS A 584 -14.99 -7.84 17.56
CA LYS A 584 -14.16 -8.34 18.66
C LYS A 584 -14.91 -9.32 19.54
N GLY A 585 -14.15 -10.19 20.19
CA GLY A 585 -14.63 -11.08 21.24
C GLY A 585 -13.51 -11.56 22.16
N ILE A 586 -13.89 -12.31 23.19
CA ILE A 586 -12.96 -12.83 24.19
C ILE A 586 -12.46 -14.21 23.77
N LEU A 587 -11.14 -14.40 23.84
CA LEU A 587 -10.46 -15.69 23.81
C LEU A 587 -9.86 -15.98 25.19
N GLU A 588 -10.19 -17.13 25.75
CA GLU A 588 -9.53 -17.68 26.93
C GLU A 588 -8.59 -18.80 26.49
N GLY A 589 -7.38 -18.87 27.05
CA GLY A 589 -6.47 -19.93 26.66
C GLY A 589 -5.58 -20.42 27.79
N SER A 590 -5.02 -21.60 27.58
CA SER A 590 -4.12 -22.28 28.50
C SER A 590 -2.86 -22.73 27.76
N ILE A 591 -1.70 -22.49 28.36
CA ILE A 591 -0.40 -22.89 27.83
C ILE A 591 0.15 -24.03 28.68
N LEU A 592 0.42 -25.16 28.04
CA LEU A 592 0.88 -26.39 28.68
C LEU A 592 2.22 -26.84 28.09
N ALA A 593 3.01 -27.63 28.82
CA ALA A 593 4.21 -28.28 28.32
C ALA A 593 4.47 -29.61 29.03
N GLY A 594 5.25 -30.50 28.39
CA GLY A 594 5.66 -31.78 28.96
C GLY A 594 4.60 -32.89 28.87
N ASP A 595 4.99 -34.09 29.32
CA ASP A 595 4.14 -35.26 29.50
C ASP A 595 4.44 -35.88 30.89
N PRO A 596 3.52 -35.78 31.88
CA PRO A 596 2.18 -35.23 31.76
C PRO A 596 2.16 -33.70 31.55
N PRO A 597 1.12 -33.13 30.92
CA PRO A 597 1.02 -31.70 30.66
C PRO A 597 1.01 -30.86 31.94
N GLN A 598 1.92 -29.89 32.03
CA GLN A 598 2.02 -28.92 33.13
C GLN A 598 1.77 -27.50 32.61
N SER A 599 1.12 -26.66 33.43
CA SER A 599 0.92 -25.24 33.12
C SER A 599 2.24 -24.49 33.01
N VAL A 600 2.34 -23.62 32.00
CA VAL A 600 3.52 -22.76 31.80
C VAL A 600 3.17 -21.33 32.21
N PRO A 601 3.63 -20.84 33.37
CA PRO A 601 3.41 -19.46 33.78
C PRO A 601 4.26 -18.48 32.97
N ASP A 602 3.85 -17.20 32.96
CA ASP A 602 4.59 -16.10 32.33
C ASP A 602 4.99 -16.33 30.85
N ALA A 603 4.30 -17.22 30.15
CA ALA A 603 4.48 -17.47 28.73
C ALA A 603 4.02 -16.27 27.90
N GLU A 604 4.83 -15.88 26.93
CA GLU A 604 4.51 -14.84 25.95
C GLU A 604 3.58 -15.43 24.88
N VAL A 605 2.42 -14.81 24.64
CA VAL A 605 1.46 -15.23 23.61
C VAL A 605 1.31 -14.11 22.59
N THR A 606 1.52 -14.41 21.31
CA THR A 606 1.27 -13.50 20.18
C THR A 606 0.31 -14.14 19.19
N GLY A 607 -0.63 -13.38 18.64
CA GLY A 607 -1.55 -13.85 17.60
C GLY A 607 -1.52 -12.95 16.37
N ILE A 608 -1.23 -13.55 15.22
CA ILE A 608 -1.25 -12.87 13.92
C ILE A 608 -2.59 -13.19 13.24
N TYR A 609 -3.38 -12.16 12.97
CA TYR A 609 -4.64 -12.30 12.26
C TYR A 609 -4.40 -12.65 10.79
N ARG A 610 -5.07 -13.68 10.29
CA ARG A 610 -5.10 -14.03 8.86
C ARG A 610 -6.07 -13.12 8.12
N ALA A 611 -5.85 -11.81 8.22
CA ALA A 611 -6.64 -10.77 7.59
C ALA A 611 -5.79 -9.51 7.39
N SER A 612 -5.62 -9.08 6.14
CA SER A 612 -4.74 -7.94 5.80
C SER A 612 -5.19 -6.58 6.34
N LEU A 613 -6.46 -6.46 6.73
CA LEU A 613 -7.05 -5.23 7.26
C LEU A 613 -7.25 -5.24 8.78
N ALA A 614 -6.85 -6.32 9.45
CA ALA A 614 -6.95 -6.42 10.89
C ALA A 614 -6.04 -5.41 11.59
N GLY A 615 -6.34 -5.13 12.85
CA GLY A 615 -5.51 -4.32 13.74
C GLY A 615 -4.13 -4.93 14.02
N GLY A 616 -3.42 -4.35 14.99
CA GLY A 616 -2.11 -4.87 15.40
C GLY A 616 -2.21 -6.30 15.98
N ASP A 617 -1.11 -7.06 15.88
CA ASP A 617 -1.03 -8.43 16.40
C ASP A 617 -1.49 -8.50 17.87
N MET A 618 -2.29 -9.53 18.17
CA MET A 618 -2.73 -9.86 19.53
C MET A 618 -1.51 -10.17 20.39
N LYS A 619 -1.47 -9.66 21.62
CA LYS A 619 -0.47 -10.05 22.63
C LYS A 619 -1.12 -10.31 23.98
N ALA A 620 -0.63 -11.31 24.69
CA ALA A 620 -1.00 -11.61 26.06
C ALA A 620 0.15 -12.30 26.81
N THR A 621 0.06 -12.35 28.13
CA THR A 621 0.95 -13.13 29.01
C THR A 621 0.10 -14.06 29.88
N THR A 622 0.55 -15.28 30.12
CA THR A 622 -0.16 -16.19 31.02
C THR A 622 0.07 -15.83 32.48
N ASP A 623 -0.95 -16.04 33.31
CA ASP A 623 -0.83 -15.98 34.77
C ASP A 623 -0.03 -17.18 35.34
N LYS A 624 0.09 -17.21 36.67
CA LYS A 624 0.77 -18.29 37.42
C LYS A 624 0.16 -19.69 37.17
N SER A 625 -1.07 -19.78 36.69
CA SER A 625 -1.74 -21.05 36.34
C SER A 625 -1.60 -21.43 34.86
N GLY A 626 -0.82 -20.67 34.09
CA GLY A 626 -0.62 -20.87 32.66
C GLY A 626 -1.79 -20.42 31.80
N LYS A 627 -2.68 -19.56 32.32
CA LYS A 627 -3.88 -19.10 31.62
C LYS A 627 -3.76 -17.67 31.12
N PHE A 628 -4.33 -17.37 29.95
CA PHE A 628 -4.45 -16.02 29.42
C PHE A 628 -5.90 -15.73 29.00
N LYS A 629 -6.28 -14.44 28.99
CA LYS A 629 -7.58 -13.99 28.53
C LYS A 629 -7.42 -12.69 27.76
N VAL A 630 -7.85 -12.68 26.50
CA VAL A 630 -7.59 -11.58 25.58
C VAL A 630 -8.83 -11.24 24.76
N GLU A 631 -9.12 -9.95 24.65
CA GLU A 631 -10.06 -9.43 23.67
C GLU A 631 -9.34 -9.26 22.33
N ARG A 632 -9.83 -9.96 21.31
CA ARG A 632 -9.20 -10.03 19.98
C ARG A 632 -10.20 -9.68 18.89
N GLU A 633 -9.69 -9.33 17.71
CA GLU A 633 -10.51 -9.29 16.51
C GLU A 633 -10.89 -10.72 16.08
N LEU A 634 -12.13 -10.93 15.67
CA LEU A 634 -12.67 -12.27 15.36
C LEU A 634 -12.29 -12.74 13.96
N HIS A 635 -10.99 -12.80 13.69
CA HIS A 635 -10.42 -13.40 12.48
C HIS A 635 -9.81 -14.77 12.78
N ARG A 636 -9.56 -15.58 11.73
CA ARG A 636 -8.63 -16.71 11.85
C ARG A 636 -7.30 -16.17 12.36
N THR A 637 -6.70 -16.81 13.35
CA THR A 637 -5.53 -16.27 14.03
C THR A 637 -4.49 -17.36 14.22
N VAL A 638 -3.26 -17.10 13.79
CA VAL A 638 -2.11 -17.97 14.09
C VAL A 638 -1.49 -17.50 15.40
N ILE A 639 -1.66 -18.31 16.44
CA ILE A 639 -1.12 -18.09 17.78
C ILE A 639 0.27 -18.71 17.84
N TYR A 640 1.22 -17.93 18.33
CA TYR A 640 2.55 -18.34 18.73
C TYR A 640 2.72 -18.08 20.22
N ALA A 641 3.06 -19.12 20.98
CA ALA A 641 3.33 -19.03 22.40
C ALA A 641 4.76 -19.49 22.69
N ARG A 642 5.41 -18.87 23.66
CA ARG A 642 6.78 -19.21 24.07
C ARG A 642 6.95 -19.07 25.58
N SER A 643 7.69 -19.99 26.19
CA SER A 643 8.06 -19.90 27.61
C SER A 643 8.93 -18.68 27.90
N GLN A 644 8.92 -18.20 29.15
CA GLN A 644 9.69 -17.04 29.57
C GLN A 644 11.21 -17.19 29.32
N ASP A 645 11.74 -18.39 29.52
CA ASP A 645 13.15 -18.75 29.27
C ASP A 645 13.47 -18.95 27.77
N LYS A 646 12.45 -18.86 26.91
CA LYS A 646 12.52 -18.98 25.45
C LYS A 646 12.94 -20.35 24.92
N LYS A 647 12.95 -21.39 25.76
CA LYS A 647 13.36 -22.75 25.37
C LYS A 647 12.23 -23.59 24.77
N LEU A 648 10.97 -23.26 25.10
CA LEU A 648 9.80 -23.97 24.62
C LEU A 648 8.91 -23.03 23.81
N ALA A 649 8.37 -23.51 22.69
CA ALA A 649 7.38 -22.76 21.93
C ALA A 649 6.35 -23.67 21.24
N GLY A 650 5.25 -23.07 20.81
CA GLY A 650 4.19 -23.72 20.07
C GLY A 650 3.51 -22.76 19.10
N VAL A 651 3.07 -23.29 17.96
CA VAL A 651 2.26 -22.57 16.97
C VAL A 651 0.94 -23.32 16.81
N PHE A 652 -0.17 -22.60 16.88
CA PHE A 652 -1.51 -23.16 16.72
C PHE A 652 -2.41 -22.17 15.96
N GLU A 653 -3.32 -22.64 15.13
CA GLU A 653 -4.27 -21.77 14.43
C GLU A 653 -5.68 -21.95 15.00
N ILE A 654 -6.33 -20.83 15.32
CA ILE A 654 -7.74 -20.80 15.74
C ILE A 654 -8.62 -20.14 14.68
N GLY A 655 -9.89 -20.55 14.66
CA GLY A 655 -10.96 -19.95 13.91
C GLY A 655 -11.43 -18.59 14.47
N PRO A 656 -12.24 -17.85 13.69
CA PRO A 656 -12.81 -16.58 14.13
C PRO A 656 -13.79 -16.73 15.29
N ASP A 657 -14.47 -17.87 15.41
CA ASP A 657 -15.52 -18.11 16.41
C ASP A 657 -15.02 -18.89 17.64
N ASP A 658 -13.75 -19.32 17.64
CA ASP A 658 -13.15 -20.02 18.76
C ASP A 658 -13.00 -19.10 19.98
N LYS A 659 -13.59 -19.54 21.09
CA LYS A 659 -13.60 -18.83 22.38
C LYS A 659 -12.55 -19.36 23.35
N THR A 660 -12.05 -20.56 23.12
CA THR A 660 -11.07 -21.24 23.97
C THR A 660 -9.93 -21.84 23.15
N VAL A 661 -8.72 -21.88 23.69
CA VAL A 661 -7.58 -22.58 23.06
C VAL A 661 -6.63 -23.17 24.10
N THR A 662 -6.08 -24.35 23.82
CA THR A 662 -4.96 -24.91 24.57
C THR A 662 -3.76 -25.04 23.64
N VAL A 663 -2.63 -24.47 24.00
CA VAL A 663 -1.39 -24.53 23.21
C VAL A 663 -0.34 -25.31 23.98
N SER A 664 0.14 -26.40 23.41
CA SER A 664 1.24 -27.19 23.97
C SER A 664 2.57 -26.66 23.46
N LEU A 665 3.47 -26.29 24.37
CA LEU A 665 4.84 -25.90 24.05
C LEU A 665 5.73 -27.13 23.98
N ARG A 666 6.65 -27.13 23.02
CA ARG A 666 7.66 -28.17 22.84
C ARG A 666 9.05 -27.54 22.74
N PRO A 667 10.13 -28.31 23.01
CA PRO A 667 11.50 -27.88 22.72
C PRO A 667 11.65 -27.41 21.28
N LEU A 668 12.53 -26.45 21.06
CA LEU A 668 12.82 -25.88 19.75
C LEU A 668 13.90 -26.69 19.03
N GLY A 669 13.75 -26.87 17.72
CA GLY A 669 14.75 -27.50 16.86
C GLY A 669 15.75 -26.50 16.28
N THR A 670 16.79 -27.03 15.64
CA THR A 670 17.81 -26.29 14.90
C THR A 670 18.03 -26.90 13.52
N ALA A 671 18.54 -26.11 12.59
CA ALA A 671 19.02 -26.60 11.30
C ALA A 671 20.28 -25.86 10.87
N SER A 672 21.18 -26.55 10.19
CA SER A 672 22.42 -26.00 9.66
C SER A 672 22.60 -26.34 8.19
N GLY A 673 23.47 -25.62 7.49
CA GLY A 673 23.79 -25.90 6.10
C GLY A 673 24.92 -25.01 5.60
N GLN A 674 25.32 -25.20 4.35
CA GLN A 674 26.37 -24.43 3.67
C GLN A 674 25.85 -23.80 2.38
N LEU A 675 26.01 -22.49 2.22
CA LEU A 675 25.66 -21.80 0.97
C LEU A 675 26.87 -21.73 0.03
N VAL A 676 26.68 -22.17 -1.22
CA VAL A 676 27.66 -22.02 -2.31
C VAL A 676 27.04 -21.34 -3.53
N ASP A 677 27.83 -20.59 -4.29
CA ASP A 677 27.39 -20.06 -5.58
C ASP A 677 27.29 -21.20 -6.60
N ALA A 678 26.11 -21.38 -7.21
CA ALA A 678 25.86 -22.52 -8.11
C ALA A 678 26.77 -22.53 -9.36
N LYS A 679 27.37 -21.38 -9.73
CA LYS A 679 28.25 -21.26 -10.90
C LYS A 679 29.71 -21.48 -10.52
N THR A 680 30.18 -20.84 -9.46
CA THR A 680 31.61 -20.91 -9.09
C THR A 680 31.93 -22.02 -8.10
N GLN A 681 30.89 -22.61 -7.49
CA GLN A 681 30.99 -23.60 -6.41
C GLN A 681 31.76 -23.07 -5.18
N GLN A 682 31.93 -21.74 -5.08
CA GLN A 682 32.63 -21.11 -3.96
C GLN A 682 31.67 -20.83 -2.82
N PRO A 683 32.13 -20.93 -1.55
CA PRO A 683 31.35 -20.53 -0.39
C PRO A 683 30.86 -19.09 -0.44
N MET A 684 29.60 -18.89 -0.09
CA MET A 684 29.01 -17.56 0.02
C MET A 684 29.22 -16.99 1.42
N GLN A 685 30.28 -16.20 1.60
CA GLN A 685 30.71 -15.67 2.90
C GLN A 685 29.94 -14.40 3.31
N GLU A 686 29.76 -14.21 4.62
CA GLU A 686 29.18 -13.00 5.24
C GLU A 686 27.81 -12.60 4.67
N ARG A 687 26.98 -13.60 4.36
CA ARG A 687 25.65 -13.41 3.79
C ARG A 687 24.58 -13.45 4.86
N GLU A 688 23.79 -12.39 4.95
CA GLU A 688 22.61 -12.35 5.84
C GLU A 688 21.55 -13.33 5.32
N ILE A 689 21.10 -14.21 6.21
CA ILE A 689 20.00 -15.14 6.04
C ILE A 689 18.86 -14.70 6.97
N SER A 690 17.64 -14.73 6.47
CA SER A 690 16.42 -14.54 7.25
C SER A 690 15.52 -15.75 7.07
N TYR A 691 15.03 -16.31 8.16
CA TYR A 691 14.18 -17.49 8.15
C TYR A 691 12.88 -17.27 8.93
N GLY A 692 11.81 -17.97 8.56
CA GLY A 692 10.55 -17.91 9.28
C GLY A 692 9.41 -18.67 8.60
N VAL A 693 8.31 -18.78 9.34
CA VAL A 693 7.05 -19.39 8.92
C VAL A 693 6.23 -18.39 8.11
N LYS A 694 5.62 -18.83 7.01
CA LYS A 694 4.67 -18.02 6.24
C LYS A 694 3.31 -17.96 6.93
N VAL A 695 2.93 -16.79 7.43
CA VAL A 695 1.57 -16.54 7.94
C VAL A 695 0.79 -15.74 6.89
N HIS A 696 -0.19 -16.38 6.24
CA HIS A 696 -1.01 -15.75 5.22
C HIS A 696 -2.05 -14.80 5.81
N LEU A 697 -2.09 -13.55 5.33
CA LEU A 697 -2.99 -12.48 5.77
C LEU A 697 -4.37 -12.58 5.08
N GLY A 698 -4.92 -13.79 5.07
CA GLY A 698 -6.16 -14.18 4.40
C GLY A 698 -6.22 -15.70 4.21
N ASN A 699 -6.81 -16.14 3.09
CA ASN A 699 -6.71 -17.53 2.65
C ASN A 699 -5.26 -17.91 2.26
N ASN A 700 -5.01 -19.17 1.91
CA ASN A 700 -3.65 -19.65 1.58
C ASN A 700 -3.05 -19.01 0.31
N ASN A 701 -3.85 -18.28 -0.48
CA ASN A 701 -3.40 -17.57 -1.68
C ASN A 701 -3.18 -16.06 -1.41
N ALA A 702 -3.50 -15.60 -0.21
CA ALA A 702 -3.29 -14.21 0.19
C ALA A 702 -1.79 -13.91 0.39
N PRO A 703 -1.38 -12.63 0.30
CA PRO A 703 -0.06 -12.21 0.76
C PRO A 703 0.22 -12.71 2.17
N TRP A 704 1.49 -12.98 2.47
CA TRP A 704 1.91 -13.52 3.75
C TRP A 704 2.96 -12.64 4.40
N ARG A 705 3.15 -12.85 5.70
CA ARG A 705 4.25 -12.31 6.49
C ARG A 705 5.13 -13.46 6.97
N THR A 706 6.45 -13.33 6.79
CA THR A 706 7.43 -14.22 7.40
C THR A 706 7.51 -13.92 8.91
N SER A 707 7.19 -14.92 9.73
CA SER A 707 7.01 -14.78 11.19
C SER A 707 7.69 -15.93 11.95
N PHE A 708 7.81 -15.80 13.28
CA PHE A 708 8.27 -16.87 14.19
C PHE A 708 9.63 -17.49 13.85
N GLY A 709 10.52 -16.73 13.20
CA GLY A 709 11.90 -17.11 12.92
C GLY A 709 12.86 -15.97 13.23
N GLY A 710 14.04 -16.00 12.61
CA GLY A 710 15.14 -15.09 12.96
C GLY A 710 16.02 -14.72 11.78
N LYS A 711 17.23 -14.28 12.14
CA LYS A 711 18.30 -13.95 11.20
C LYS A 711 19.59 -14.59 11.66
N THR A 712 20.45 -14.92 10.70
CA THR A 712 21.81 -15.40 10.92
C THR A 712 22.70 -14.92 9.77
N THR A 713 24.00 -15.13 9.85
CA THR A 713 24.97 -14.77 8.80
C THR A 713 25.86 -15.96 8.53
N THR A 714 26.19 -16.20 7.26
CA THR A 714 27.14 -17.27 6.91
C THR A 714 28.57 -16.95 7.36
N ASP A 715 29.30 -17.97 7.79
CA ASP A 715 30.73 -17.87 8.12
C ASP A 715 31.62 -17.79 6.85
N LYS A 716 32.95 -17.84 7.03
CA LYS A 716 33.94 -17.78 5.94
C LYS A 716 33.88 -18.99 5.01
N GLU A 717 33.33 -20.10 5.48
CA GLU A 717 33.10 -21.31 4.70
C GLU A 717 31.65 -21.38 4.19
N GLY A 718 30.87 -20.31 4.32
CA GLY A 718 29.50 -20.25 3.84
C GLY A 718 28.50 -21.02 4.72
N ARG A 719 28.92 -21.55 5.87
CA ARG A 719 28.05 -22.31 6.78
C ARG A 719 27.18 -21.39 7.62
N PHE A 720 25.99 -21.85 7.94
CA PHE A 720 25.06 -21.14 8.82
C PHE A 720 24.33 -22.11 9.74
N GLU A 721 23.86 -21.59 10.87
CA GLU A 721 22.93 -22.25 11.78
C GLU A 721 21.71 -21.36 11.98
N ILE A 722 20.53 -21.97 11.91
CA ILE A 722 19.25 -21.38 12.28
C ILE A 722 18.69 -22.12 13.49
N VAL A 723 18.16 -21.34 14.44
CA VAL A 723 17.75 -21.82 15.76
C VAL A 723 16.31 -21.40 16.06
N ASN A 724 15.76 -21.87 17.18
CA ASN A 724 14.41 -21.53 17.63
C ASN A 724 13.31 -21.98 16.64
N LEU A 725 13.47 -23.16 16.03
CA LEU A 725 12.49 -23.71 15.09
C LEU A 725 11.38 -24.45 15.83
N VAL A 726 10.14 -24.02 15.67
CA VAL A 726 8.99 -24.74 16.27
C VAL A 726 8.78 -26.05 15.52
N LEU A 727 8.76 -27.16 16.27
CA LEU A 727 8.59 -28.49 15.70
C LEU A 727 7.30 -28.62 14.89
N GLY A 728 7.40 -29.24 13.72
CA GLY A 728 6.30 -29.42 12.78
C GLY A 728 5.99 -28.21 11.88
N GLN A 729 6.65 -27.07 12.07
CA GLN A 729 6.45 -25.88 11.22
C GLN A 729 7.41 -25.86 10.02
N LYS A 730 6.92 -25.35 8.88
CA LYS A 730 7.73 -25.12 7.68
C LYS A 730 8.37 -23.73 7.74
N TYR A 731 9.69 -23.69 7.65
CA TYR A 731 10.50 -22.48 7.66
C TYR A 731 11.11 -22.23 6.29
N ASP A 732 10.83 -21.09 5.69
CA ASP A 732 11.57 -20.64 4.52
C ASP A 732 12.89 -20.02 4.95
N ILE A 733 13.99 -20.47 4.35
CA ILE A 733 15.33 -19.91 4.54
C ILE A 733 15.59 -18.96 3.38
N ASN A 734 15.76 -17.68 3.67
CA ASN A 734 15.88 -16.65 2.65
C ASN A 734 17.23 -15.96 2.69
N LEU A 735 17.96 -15.97 1.58
CA LEU A 735 19.10 -15.10 1.35
C LEU A 735 18.62 -13.65 1.24
N VAL A 736 19.17 -12.78 2.09
CA VAL A 736 18.91 -11.34 2.06
C VAL A 736 19.91 -10.68 1.12
N ASN A 737 19.41 -10.03 0.09
CA ASN A 737 20.20 -9.31 -0.89
C ASN A 737 20.09 -7.80 -0.67
N ARG A 738 21.23 -7.17 -0.42
CA ARG A 738 21.39 -5.72 -0.27
C ARG A 738 22.45 -5.24 -1.27
N PRO A 739 22.05 -4.65 -2.39
CA PRO A 739 22.99 -4.07 -3.36
C PRO A 739 23.85 -3.01 -2.68
N LYS A 740 25.17 -3.03 -2.89
CA LYS A 740 26.10 -2.07 -2.26
C LYS A 740 25.82 -0.62 -2.67
N ASP A 741 25.36 -0.42 -3.90
CA ASP A 741 24.95 0.86 -4.48
C ASP A 741 23.59 1.35 -3.96
N GLN A 742 22.75 0.45 -3.44
CA GLN A 742 21.41 0.75 -2.92
C GLN A 742 21.12 -0.08 -1.65
N PRO A 743 21.79 0.17 -0.52
CA PRO A 743 21.67 -0.67 0.68
C PRO A 743 20.25 -0.69 1.29
N SER A 744 19.43 0.32 1.01
CA SER A 744 18.00 0.38 1.37
C SER A 744 17.12 -0.59 0.56
N ARG A 745 17.61 -1.03 -0.61
CA ARG A 745 16.92 -1.98 -1.48
C ARG A 745 17.18 -3.43 -1.04
N ILE A 746 16.43 -3.85 -0.04
CA ILE A 746 16.41 -5.25 0.40
C ILE A 746 15.52 -6.07 -0.54
N SER A 747 16.05 -7.20 -1.02
CA SER A 747 15.26 -8.26 -1.65
C SER A 747 15.59 -9.61 -1.02
N TRP A 748 14.64 -10.52 -1.01
CA TRP A 748 14.79 -11.84 -0.41
C TRP A 748 14.70 -12.89 -1.48
N ARG A 749 15.40 -13.99 -1.25
CA ARG A 749 15.30 -15.18 -2.07
C ARG A 749 15.30 -16.41 -1.21
N THR A 750 14.25 -17.20 -1.29
CA THR A 750 14.20 -18.51 -0.67
C THR A 750 15.25 -19.41 -1.32
N VAL A 751 16.14 -19.95 -0.49
CA VAL A 751 17.19 -20.89 -0.89
C VAL A 751 16.79 -22.32 -0.56
N GLU A 752 16.04 -22.53 0.52
CA GLU A 752 15.53 -23.83 0.96
C GLU A 752 14.31 -23.64 1.87
N THR A 753 13.50 -24.67 2.03
CA THR A 753 12.44 -24.75 3.06
C THR A 753 12.70 -25.98 3.94
N VAL A 754 12.78 -25.78 5.25
CA VAL A 754 13.01 -26.86 6.23
C VAL A 754 11.80 -27.06 7.12
N LYS A 755 11.51 -28.32 7.47
CA LYS A 755 10.57 -28.70 8.52
C LYS A 755 11.30 -29.62 9.49
N VAL A 756 11.36 -29.22 10.76
CA VAL A 756 12.02 -29.99 11.82
C VAL A 756 10.95 -30.71 12.63
N GLU A 757 11.03 -32.03 12.76
CA GLU A 757 10.00 -32.85 13.42
C GLU A 757 10.31 -33.14 14.90
N ASP A 758 11.59 -33.17 15.25
CA ASP A 758 12.09 -33.39 16.61
C ASP A 758 13.21 -32.40 16.96
N SER A 759 13.72 -32.41 18.20
CA SER A 759 14.72 -31.43 18.63
C SER A 759 16.15 -31.72 18.14
N GLN A 760 16.39 -32.77 17.35
CA GLN A 760 17.72 -33.06 16.81
C GLN A 760 18.08 -32.03 15.72
N PRO A 761 19.35 -31.59 15.65
CA PRO A 761 19.80 -30.71 14.59
C PRO A 761 19.63 -31.35 13.20
N VAL A 762 19.01 -30.62 12.28
CA VAL A 762 18.88 -31.03 10.87
C VAL A 762 20.01 -30.44 10.04
N ASP A 763 20.79 -31.29 9.37
CA ASP A 763 21.79 -30.85 8.39
C ASP A 763 21.17 -30.79 6.98
N LEU A 764 21.17 -29.59 6.40
CA LEU A 764 20.67 -29.31 5.05
C LEU A 764 21.73 -29.56 3.96
N GLY A 765 22.96 -29.87 4.35
CA GLY A 765 24.07 -30.06 3.45
C GLY A 765 24.44 -28.79 2.68
N VAL A 766 24.88 -28.96 1.44
CA VAL A 766 25.33 -27.88 0.56
C VAL A 766 24.15 -27.38 -0.29
N LEU A 767 23.79 -26.11 -0.11
CA LEU A 767 22.71 -25.43 -0.83
C LEU A 767 23.28 -24.51 -1.92
N GLU A 768 22.96 -24.82 -3.18
CA GLU A 768 23.41 -24.05 -4.32
C GLU A 768 22.52 -22.83 -4.62
N VAL A 769 23.12 -21.64 -4.57
CA VAL A 769 22.44 -20.39 -4.93
C VAL A 769 22.73 -20.04 -6.39
N LYS A 770 21.77 -20.31 -7.28
CA LYS A 770 21.83 -19.84 -8.69
C LYS A 770 21.93 -18.31 -8.75
N PRO A 771 22.48 -17.66 -9.78
CA PRO A 771 22.37 -16.20 -9.90
C PRO A 771 20.91 -15.76 -10.12
N PRO A 772 20.51 -14.53 -9.71
CA PRO A 772 19.18 -14.02 -10.00
C PRO A 772 18.96 -13.97 -11.53
N PRO A 773 17.76 -14.34 -12.03
CA PRO A 773 17.46 -14.18 -13.44
C PRO A 773 17.60 -12.70 -13.81
N LYS A 774 18.22 -12.41 -14.95
CA LYS A 774 18.32 -11.03 -15.43
C LYS A 774 16.91 -10.45 -15.53
N PRO A 775 16.67 -9.21 -15.04
CA PRO A 775 15.38 -8.56 -15.21
C PRO A 775 14.99 -8.61 -16.68
N TYR A 776 13.77 -9.06 -16.97
CA TYR A 776 13.26 -9.06 -18.33
C TYR A 776 13.29 -7.62 -18.84
N LYS A 777 14.10 -7.37 -19.87
CA LYS A 777 14.04 -6.15 -20.64
C LYS A 777 13.11 -6.44 -21.81
N PRO A 778 11.92 -5.79 -21.89
CA PRO A 778 11.06 -5.94 -23.05
C PRO A 778 11.88 -5.62 -24.32
N PRO A 779 11.82 -6.46 -25.36
CA PRO A 779 12.58 -6.20 -26.57
C PRO A 779 12.06 -4.91 -27.22
N THR A 780 13.00 -4.09 -27.67
CA THR A 780 12.74 -2.87 -28.46
C THR A 780 12.02 -3.23 -29.75
N LEU A 781 11.39 -2.24 -30.40
CA LEU A 781 10.77 -2.44 -31.71
C LEU A 781 11.78 -3.00 -32.72
N GLU A 782 13.02 -2.50 -32.72
CA GLU A 782 14.06 -2.97 -33.64
C GLU A 782 14.47 -4.43 -33.38
N GLU A 783 14.59 -4.84 -32.12
CA GLU A 783 14.84 -6.24 -31.76
C GLU A 783 13.67 -7.16 -32.17
N ARG A 784 12.42 -6.68 -32.03
CA ARG A 784 11.22 -7.43 -32.47
C ARG A 784 11.14 -7.55 -33.99
N ILE A 785 11.57 -6.53 -34.73
CA ILE A 785 11.66 -6.56 -36.19
C ILE A 785 12.75 -7.55 -36.61
N ALA A 786 13.98 -7.39 -36.11
CA ALA A 786 15.09 -8.28 -36.42
C ALA A 786 14.71 -9.75 -36.21
N LYS A 787 14.09 -10.07 -35.06
CA LYS A 787 13.63 -11.42 -34.73
C LYS A 787 12.56 -11.96 -35.67
N ALA A 788 11.66 -11.11 -36.18
CA ALA A 788 10.61 -11.53 -37.11
C ALA A 788 11.20 -11.97 -38.47
N PHE A 789 12.30 -11.35 -38.89
CA PHE A 789 12.98 -11.64 -40.15
C PHE A 789 14.05 -12.75 -40.02
N SER A 790 14.66 -12.91 -38.85
CA SER A 790 15.74 -13.87 -38.58
C SER A 790 15.27 -15.28 -38.13
N VAL A 791 14.08 -15.72 -38.57
CA VAL A 791 13.59 -17.07 -38.25
C VAL A 791 14.35 -18.09 -39.11
N GLU A 792 14.82 -19.17 -38.49
CA GLU A 792 15.63 -20.22 -39.12
C GLU A 792 14.87 -20.95 -40.26
N GLY A 793 15.62 -21.33 -41.30
CA GLY A 793 15.13 -21.93 -42.53
C GLY A 793 15.01 -20.94 -43.69
N THR A 794 15.07 -21.44 -44.92
CA THR A 794 14.80 -20.67 -46.14
C THR A 794 13.34 -20.20 -46.17
N PRO A 795 12.98 -19.15 -46.95
CA PRO A 795 11.60 -18.73 -47.10
C PRO A 795 10.66 -19.87 -47.53
N LEU A 796 11.12 -20.78 -48.40
CA LEU A 796 10.28 -21.90 -48.85
C LEU A 796 10.02 -22.93 -47.74
N GLU A 797 11.05 -23.32 -46.98
CA GLU A 797 10.91 -24.24 -45.83
C GLU A 797 10.03 -23.62 -44.75
N ARG A 798 10.23 -22.32 -44.47
CA ARG A 798 9.41 -21.57 -43.52
C ARG A 798 7.96 -21.46 -43.97
N PHE A 799 7.71 -21.33 -45.26
CA PHE A 799 6.37 -21.30 -45.84
C PHE A 799 5.67 -22.65 -45.71
N GLN A 800 6.36 -23.76 -46.00
CA GLN A 800 5.83 -25.12 -45.81
C GLN A 800 5.47 -25.38 -44.34
N ARG A 801 6.39 -25.09 -43.40
CA ARG A 801 6.14 -25.21 -41.96
C ARG A 801 5.03 -24.27 -41.49
N GLY A 802 5.02 -23.04 -42.00
CA GLY A 802 4.01 -22.02 -41.69
C GLY A 802 2.61 -22.44 -42.14
N THR A 803 2.48 -23.08 -43.29
CA THR A 803 1.20 -23.61 -43.80
C THR A 803 0.68 -24.74 -42.90
N GLN A 804 1.56 -25.65 -42.47
CA GLN A 804 1.21 -26.69 -41.50
C GLN A 804 0.75 -26.10 -40.18
N ASP A 805 1.52 -25.14 -39.63
CA ASP A 805 1.16 -24.47 -38.38
C ASP A 805 -0.16 -23.70 -38.49
N ALA A 806 -0.38 -22.99 -39.59
CA ALA A 806 -1.60 -22.23 -39.85
C ALA A 806 -2.84 -23.14 -39.87
N LYS A 807 -2.72 -24.34 -40.47
CA LYS A 807 -3.77 -25.37 -40.41
C LYS A 807 -4.00 -25.86 -38.98
N ILE A 808 -2.92 -26.13 -38.23
CA ILE A 808 -3.01 -26.58 -36.83
C ILE A 808 -3.67 -25.51 -35.95
N THR A 809 -3.36 -24.23 -36.15
CA THR A 809 -3.86 -23.12 -35.33
C THR A 809 -5.17 -22.50 -35.85
N MET A 810 -5.68 -22.98 -36.99
CA MET A 810 -6.85 -22.39 -37.67
C MET A 810 -6.62 -20.89 -37.91
N GLN A 811 -5.58 -20.59 -38.68
CA GLN A 811 -5.20 -19.25 -39.10
C GLN A 811 -4.91 -19.26 -40.61
N HIS A 812 -4.98 -18.09 -41.22
CA HIS A 812 -4.36 -17.86 -42.53
C HIS A 812 -2.88 -17.52 -42.38
N LEU A 813 -2.05 -17.79 -43.38
CA LEU A 813 -0.66 -17.32 -43.36
C LEU A 813 -0.61 -15.91 -43.96
N LEU A 814 -0.11 -14.93 -43.18
CA LEU A 814 0.14 -13.57 -43.66
C LEU A 814 1.65 -13.40 -43.87
N ILE A 815 2.07 -13.35 -45.12
CA ILE A 815 3.48 -13.25 -45.52
C ILE A 815 3.79 -11.80 -45.83
N LEU A 816 4.77 -11.24 -45.13
CA LEU A 816 5.33 -9.92 -45.38
C LEU A 816 6.66 -10.07 -46.10
N PHE A 817 6.73 -9.63 -47.37
CA PHE A 817 7.98 -9.43 -48.08
C PHE A 817 8.43 -7.98 -47.91
N GLY A 818 9.59 -7.72 -47.30
CA GLY A 818 10.06 -6.35 -47.10
C GLY A 818 11.46 -6.25 -46.51
N ASP A 819 12.13 -5.12 -46.72
CA ASP A 819 13.42 -4.84 -46.07
C ASP A 819 13.17 -4.45 -44.59
N PRO A 820 13.75 -5.17 -43.60
CA PRO A 820 13.56 -4.89 -42.18
C PRO A 820 14.01 -3.48 -41.75
N LYS A 821 14.86 -2.81 -42.53
CA LYS A 821 15.34 -1.45 -42.29
C LYS A 821 14.45 -0.38 -42.91
N SER A 822 13.54 -0.74 -43.82
CA SER A 822 12.67 0.22 -44.51
C SER A 822 11.69 0.92 -43.56
N LYS A 823 11.37 2.18 -43.86
CA LYS A 823 10.43 2.99 -43.08
C LYS A 823 9.02 2.37 -43.07
N ALA A 824 8.58 1.83 -44.20
CA ALA A 824 7.27 1.20 -44.34
C ALA A 824 7.13 -0.06 -43.48
N VAL A 825 8.14 -0.95 -43.47
CA VAL A 825 8.16 -2.14 -42.60
C VAL A 825 8.18 -1.73 -41.12
N LYS A 826 8.97 -0.71 -40.74
CA LYS A 826 8.95 -0.20 -39.36
C LYS A 826 7.56 0.30 -38.96
N GLN A 827 6.86 1.03 -39.83
CA GLN A 827 5.48 1.49 -39.57
C GLN A 827 4.48 0.34 -39.44
N PHE A 828 4.51 -0.64 -40.34
CA PHE A 828 3.65 -1.83 -40.24
C PHE A 828 3.94 -2.64 -38.96
N MET A 829 5.22 -2.84 -38.62
CA MET A 829 5.62 -3.58 -37.43
C MET A 829 5.27 -2.82 -36.14
N THR A 830 5.28 -1.49 -36.14
CA THR A 830 4.71 -0.67 -35.06
C THR A 830 3.23 -0.99 -34.86
N LEU A 831 2.42 -0.98 -35.94
CA LEU A 831 1.00 -1.34 -35.84
C LEU A 831 0.82 -2.78 -35.32
N ARG A 832 1.55 -3.75 -35.87
CA ARG A 832 1.51 -5.15 -35.44
C ARG A 832 1.80 -5.33 -33.95
N TYR A 833 2.79 -4.63 -33.41
CA TYR A 833 3.28 -4.87 -32.04
C TYR A 833 2.71 -3.93 -30.98
N GLN A 834 2.25 -2.73 -31.37
CA GLN A 834 1.90 -1.65 -30.44
C GLN A 834 0.45 -1.17 -30.58
N ASP A 835 -0.25 -1.47 -31.69
CA ASP A 835 -1.66 -1.10 -31.87
C ASP A 835 -2.59 -2.25 -31.46
N GLN A 836 -3.51 -1.98 -30.54
CA GLN A 836 -4.40 -3.00 -29.98
C GLN A 836 -5.43 -3.52 -30.99
N ASP A 837 -5.95 -2.66 -31.88
CA ASP A 837 -7.00 -3.04 -32.82
C ASP A 837 -6.42 -3.94 -33.91
N VAL A 838 -5.28 -3.52 -34.48
CA VAL A 838 -4.57 -4.32 -35.50
C VAL A 838 -4.14 -5.67 -34.92
N ARG A 839 -3.64 -5.69 -33.68
CA ARG A 839 -3.22 -6.93 -33.03
C ARG A 839 -4.36 -7.93 -32.83
N LYS A 840 -5.58 -7.48 -32.53
CA LYS A 840 -6.74 -8.35 -32.39
C LYS A 840 -7.10 -9.03 -33.70
N GLU A 841 -7.14 -8.27 -34.80
CA GLU A 841 -7.42 -8.83 -36.13
C GLU A 841 -6.34 -9.81 -36.57
N LEU A 842 -5.08 -9.55 -36.20
CA LEU A 842 -3.94 -10.45 -36.46
C LEU A 842 -4.07 -11.83 -35.78
N TYR A 843 -4.98 -12.05 -34.83
CA TYR A 843 -5.18 -13.39 -34.26
C TYR A 843 -5.68 -14.41 -35.27
N SER A 844 -6.28 -13.98 -36.38
CA SER A 844 -6.65 -14.85 -37.51
C SER A 844 -5.47 -15.21 -38.42
N PHE A 845 -4.29 -14.63 -38.19
CA PHE A 845 -3.16 -14.74 -39.11
C PHE A 845 -1.87 -15.20 -38.41
N LEU A 846 -1.21 -16.19 -38.99
CA LEU A 846 0.15 -16.53 -38.67
C LEU A 846 1.08 -15.66 -39.52
N VAL A 847 1.77 -14.70 -38.90
CA VAL A 847 2.57 -13.73 -39.64
C VAL A 847 4.00 -14.23 -39.88
N MET A 848 4.39 -14.31 -41.14
CA MET A 848 5.73 -14.70 -41.60
C MET A 848 6.40 -13.53 -42.32
N ALA A 849 7.51 -13.02 -41.78
CA ALA A 849 8.28 -11.95 -42.43
C ALA A 849 9.46 -12.52 -43.23
N VAL A 850 9.59 -12.12 -44.50
CA VAL A 850 10.57 -12.58 -45.47
C VAL A 850 11.42 -11.38 -45.89
N ASP A 851 12.72 -11.48 -45.64
CA ASP A 851 13.67 -10.42 -45.95
C ASP A 851 13.94 -10.37 -47.46
N ILE A 852 13.80 -9.19 -48.06
CA ILE A 852 14.07 -8.94 -49.48
C ILE A 852 15.30 -8.04 -49.70
N SER A 853 16.12 -7.84 -48.66
CA SER A 853 17.43 -7.19 -48.78
C SER A 853 18.26 -7.86 -49.88
N ALA A 854 19.20 -7.10 -50.46
CA ALA A 854 19.98 -7.55 -51.62
C ALA A 854 20.63 -8.94 -51.42
N ASP A 855 21.12 -9.24 -50.22
CA ASP A 855 21.77 -10.51 -49.87
C ASP A 855 20.81 -11.68 -49.60
N LYS A 856 19.50 -11.42 -49.43
CA LYS A 856 18.45 -12.43 -49.19
C LYS A 856 17.46 -12.57 -50.34
N ARG A 857 17.54 -11.68 -51.33
CA ARG A 857 16.57 -11.52 -52.42
C ARG A 857 16.35 -12.78 -53.25
N ASP A 858 17.39 -13.53 -53.59
CA ASP A 858 17.25 -14.74 -54.41
C ASP A 858 16.38 -15.81 -53.74
N ALA A 859 16.54 -15.98 -52.42
CA ALA A 859 15.75 -16.93 -51.64
C ALA A 859 14.30 -16.46 -51.49
N ALA A 860 14.08 -15.15 -51.32
CA ALA A 860 12.75 -14.56 -51.29
C ALA A 860 12.03 -14.68 -52.64
N GLN A 861 12.75 -14.47 -53.76
CA GLN A 861 12.20 -14.55 -55.12
C GLN A 861 11.66 -15.94 -55.44
N LYS A 862 12.31 -17.01 -54.94
CA LYS A 862 11.82 -18.39 -55.12
C LYS A 862 10.43 -18.59 -54.51
N LEU A 863 10.22 -18.09 -53.29
CA LEU A 863 8.90 -18.13 -52.65
C LEU A 863 7.91 -17.20 -53.35
N ALA A 864 8.32 -15.97 -53.69
CA ALA A 864 7.47 -15.00 -54.36
C ALA A 864 6.93 -15.52 -55.71
N LYS A 865 7.77 -16.17 -56.53
CA LYS A 865 7.34 -16.85 -57.76
C LYS A 865 6.28 -17.92 -57.50
N THR A 866 6.45 -18.70 -56.43
CA THR A 866 5.48 -19.74 -56.02
C THR A 866 4.11 -19.13 -55.68
N LEU A 867 4.11 -17.92 -55.11
CA LEU A 867 2.91 -17.21 -54.68
C LEU A 867 2.36 -16.22 -55.72
N GLY A 868 2.95 -16.16 -56.92
CA GLY A 868 2.56 -15.20 -57.95
C GLY A 868 2.82 -13.73 -57.58
N VAL A 869 3.80 -13.47 -56.73
CA VAL A 869 4.18 -12.12 -56.27
C VAL A 869 5.37 -11.63 -57.10
N ASN A 870 5.26 -10.41 -57.64
CA ASN A 870 6.38 -9.75 -58.28
C ASN A 870 7.15 -8.89 -57.26
N LEU A 871 8.40 -9.22 -56.98
CA LEU A 871 9.27 -8.42 -56.10
C LEU A 871 10.16 -7.43 -56.85
N ASP A 872 10.08 -7.34 -58.19
CA ASP A 872 10.96 -6.54 -59.04
C ASP A 872 10.77 -5.00 -58.90
N GLY A 873 9.83 -4.58 -58.05
CA GLY A 873 9.64 -3.17 -57.65
C GLY A 873 10.67 -2.65 -56.63
N ASN A 874 10.47 -1.41 -56.17
CA ASN A 874 11.38 -0.76 -55.21
C ASN A 874 11.50 -1.58 -53.90
N PRO A 875 12.70 -2.02 -53.49
CA PRO A 875 12.92 -2.78 -52.25
C PRO A 875 12.50 -2.04 -50.98
N ALA A 876 12.34 -0.71 -51.05
CA ALA A 876 11.85 0.12 -49.95
C ALA A 876 10.34 -0.06 -49.66
N ASP A 877 9.62 -0.72 -50.56
CA ASP A 877 8.19 -0.99 -50.50
C ASP A 877 7.95 -2.46 -50.15
N PHE A 878 7.08 -2.73 -49.18
CA PHE A 878 6.74 -4.12 -48.81
C PHE A 878 5.53 -4.64 -49.59
N SER A 879 5.42 -5.96 -49.69
CA SER A 879 4.22 -6.66 -50.14
C SER A 879 3.66 -7.57 -49.04
N LEU A 880 2.34 -7.64 -48.93
CA LEU A 880 1.63 -8.56 -48.04
C LEU A 880 0.85 -9.57 -48.89
N VAL A 881 1.00 -10.84 -48.56
CA VAL A 881 0.23 -11.95 -49.14
C VAL A 881 -0.50 -12.66 -48.03
N ILE A 882 -1.80 -12.88 -48.21
CA ILE A 882 -2.57 -13.78 -47.34
C ILE A 882 -2.85 -15.05 -48.14
N THR A 883 -2.57 -16.21 -47.54
CA THR A 883 -2.91 -17.51 -48.13
C THR A 883 -4.05 -18.19 -47.38
N ASP A 884 -4.74 -19.10 -48.06
CA ASP A 884 -5.59 -20.08 -47.39
C ASP A 884 -4.75 -21.09 -46.60
N GLU A 885 -5.45 -22.00 -45.93
CA GLU A 885 -4.87 -23.08 -45.11
C GLU A 885 -4.15 -24.15 -45.93
N GLN A 886 -4.30 -24.15 -47.27
CA GLN A 886 -3.55 -24.98 -48.21
C GLN A 886 -2.32 -24.25 -48.78
N GLY A 887 -2.11 -22.98 -48.41
CA GLY A 887 -1.00 -22.15 -48.89
C GLY A 887 -1.27 -21.48 -50.23
N LYS A 888 -2.50 -21.52 -50.76
CA LYS A 888 -2.86 -20.81 -52.00
C LYS A 888 -3.10 -19.32 -51.70
N PRO A 889 -2.54 -18.37 -52.48
CA PRO A 889 -2.79 -16.95 -52.29
C PRO A 889 -4.28 -16.60 -52.42
N ILE A 890 -4.82 -15.89 -51.44
CA ILE A 890 -6.18 -15.31 -51.43
C ILE A 890 -6.12 -13.84 -51.86
N VAL A 891 -5.17 -13.08 -51.31
CA VAL A 891 -4.94 -11.67 -51.65
C VAL A 891 -3.46 -11.34 -51.64
N ASN A 892 -3.05 -10.50 -52.59
CA ASN A 892 -1.74 -9.87 -52.65
C ASN A 892 -1.94 -8.36 -52.71
N THR A 893 -1.28 -7.62 -51.83
CA THR A 893 -1.33 -6.16 -51.76
C THR A 893 0.05 -5.58 -51.52
N ASP A 894 0.29 -4.40 -52.05
CA ASP A 894 1.55 -3.68 -51.86
C ASP A 894 1.39 -2.49 -50.91
N VAL A 895 2.51 -1.83 -50.63
CA VAL A 895 2.56 -0.63 -49.78
C VAL A 895 1.69 0.51 -50.32
N SER A 896 1.53 0.63 -51.65
CA SER A 896 0.81 1.75 -52.27
C SER A 896 -0.68 1.66 -51.97
N SER A 897 -1.21 0.44 -52.01
CA SER A 897 -2.59 0.11 -51.67
C SER A 897 -2.88 0.32 -50.18
N LEU A 898 -1.87 0.17 -49.32
CA LEU A 898 -1.98 0.26 -47.85
C LEU A 898 -1.54 1.60 -47.26
N SER A 899 -1.12 2.55 -48.10
CA SER A 899 -0.64 3.86 -47.68
C SER A 899 -1.61 4.98 -48.02
N THR A 900 -1.53 6.07 -47.26
CA THR A 900 -2.11 7.37 -47.58
C THR A 900 -1.02 8.42 -47.36
N ASP A 901 -0.78 9.29 -48.35
CA ASP A 901 0.27 10.32 -48.31
C ASP A 901 1.68 9.78 -47.97
N GLY A 902 2.01 8.60 -48.52
CA GLY A 902 3.32 7.96 -48.33
C GLY A 902 3.57 7.40 -46.92
N LYS A 903 2.52 7.18 -46.12
CA LYS A 903 2.58 6.51 -44.81
C LYS A 903 1.59 5.36 -44.74
N ILE A 904 1.95 4.29 -44.04
CA ILE A 904 1.04 3.17 -43.76
C ILE A 904 -0.20 3.70 -43.03
N ASN A 905 -1.37 3.43 -43.61
CA ASN A 905 -2.65 3.84 -43.04
C ASN A 905 -3.27 2.69 -42.24
N LYS A 906 -3.60 2.95 -40.96
CA LYS A 906 -4.15 1.94 -40.04
C LYS A 906 -5.49 1.39 -40.52
N GLU A 907 -6.38 2.26 -41.00
CA GLU A 907 -7.74 1.89 -41.40
C GLU A 907 -7.74 0.93 -42.59
N LYS A 908 -6.83 1.14 -43.55
CA LYS A 908 -6.63 0.25 -44.69
C LYS A 908 -6.08 -1.13 -44.27
N ILE A 909 -5.12 -1.17 -43.34
CA ILE A 909 -4.63 -2.44 -42.77
C ILE A 909 -5.76 -3.19 -42.05
N LEU A 910 -6.56 -2.49 -41.24
CA LEU A 910 -7.70 -3.10 -40.56
C LEU A 910 -8.75 -3.63 -41.54
N ALA A 911 -9.05 -2.87 -42.61
CA ALA A 911 -9.99 -3.31 -43.64
C ALA A 911 -9.51 -4.60 -44.34
N LEU A 912 -8.22 -4.66 -44.71
CA LEU A 912 -7.60 -5.86 -45.28
C LEU A 912 -7.72 -7.07 -44.34
N LEU A 913 -7.32 -6.90 -43.08
CA LEU A 913 -7.31 -8.00 -42.12
C LEU A 913 -8.73 -8.51 -41.81
N LYS A 914 -9.69 -7.60 -41.60
CA LYS A 914 -11.09 -7.96 -41.31
C LYS A 914 -11.73 -8.76 -42.44
N ALA A 915 -11.49 -8.35 -43.68
CA ALA A 915 -12.04 -9.02 -44.87
C ALA A 915 -11.55 -10.47 -45.03
N HIS A 916 -10.45 -10.85 -44.37
CA HIS A 916 -9.81 -12.16 -44.51
C HIS A 916 -9.63 -12.86 -43.14
N THR A 917 -10.47 -12.55 -42.16
CA THR A 917 -10.47 -13.26 -40.87
C THR A 917 -10.98 -14.68 -41.02
N VAL A 918 -10.50 -15.60 -40.18
CA VAL A 918 -11.08 -16.95 -40.12
C VAL A 918 -12.48 -16.87 -39.48
N PRO A 919 -13.46 -17.66 -39.95
CA PRO A 919 -14.77 -17.73 -39.33
C PRO A 919 -14.68 -18.11 -37.85
N THR A 920 -15.48 -17.44 -37.02
CA THR A 920 -15.59 -17.75 -35.59
C THR A 920 -16.47 -18.97 -35.38
N LEU A 921 -15.96 -19.98 -34.65
CA LEU A 921 -16.72 -21.15 -34.23
C LEU A 921 -17.42 -20.93 -32.87
N ASP A 922 -18.41 -21.76 -32.58
CA ASP A 922 -19.07 -21.82 -31.27
C ASP A 922 -18.46 -22.94 -30.41
N ALA A 923 -17.98 -22.60 -29.21
CA ALA A 923 -17.32 -23.55 -28.34
C ALA A 923 -18.28 -24.65 -27.82
N GLN A 924 -19.55 -24.32 -27.56
CA GLN A 924 -20.55 -25.28 -27.08
C GLN A 924 -20.92 -26.27 -28.16
N GLU A 925 -21.10 -25.81 -29.40
CA GLU A 925 -21.38 -26.67 -30.54
C GLU A 925 -20.21 -27.63 -30.82
N LEU A 926 -18.96 -27.14 -30.74
CA LEU A 926 -17.77 -27.97 -30.86
C LEU A 926 -17.72 -29.08 -29.81
N LEU A 927 -17.98 -28.75 -28.54
CA LEU A 927 -18.01 -29.73 -27.46
C LEU A 927 -19.16 -30.74 -27.64
N ALA A 928 -20.36 -30.26 -27.98
CA ALA A 928 -21.52 -31.11 -28.20
C ALA A 928 -21.30 -32.11 -29.34
N THR A 929 -20.69 -31.65 -30.44
CA THR A 929 -20.34 -32.50 -31.58
C THR A 929 -19.32 -33.57 -31.17
N ALA A 930 -18.27 -33.17 -30.44
CA ALA A 930 -17.26 -34.11 -29.95
C ALA A 930 -17.84 -35.15 -28.98
N LEU A 931 -18.76 -34.76 -28.09
CA LEU A 931 -19.46 -35.69 -27.19
C LEU A 931 -20.30 -36.71 -27.95
N LYS A 932 -21.01 -36.28 -28.99
CA LYS A 932 -21.80 -37.17 -29.85
C LYS A 932 -20.90 -38.21 -30.54
N GLN A 933 -19.76 -37.77 -31.07
CA GLN A 933 -18.80 -38.65 -31.71
C GLN A 933 -18.11 -39.58 -30.70
N ALA A 934 -17.74 -39.06 -29.53
CA ALA A 934 -17.12 -39.83 -28.44
C ALA A 934 -18.00 -41.00 -28.01
N LYS A 935 -19.33 -40.78 -27.88
CA LYS A 935 -20.30 -41.84 -27.59
C LYS A 935 -20.38 -42.88 -28.70
N LYS A 936 -20.38 -42.44 -29.97
CA LYS A 936 -20.48 -43.34 -31.13
C LYS A 936 -19.24 -44.22 -31.28
N GLU A 937 -18.05 -43.68 -31.06
CA GLU A 937 -16.77 -44.38 -31.26
C GLU A 937 -16.21 -45.03 -30.00
N ASN A 938 -16.89 -44.88 -28.86
CA ASN A 938 -16.39 -45.23 -27.53
C ASN A 938 -14.98 -44.64 -27.32
N LYS A 939 -14.91 -43.31 -27.34
CA LYS A 939 -13.69 -42.51 -27.12
C LYS A 939 -13.91 -41.51 -25.99
N ARG A 940 -12.80 -40.97 -25.48
CA ARG A 940 -12.73 -39.84 -24.54
C ARG A 940 -12.40 -38.56 -25.30
N ILE A 941 -12.44 -37.41 -24.65
CA ILE A 941 -12.17 -36.12 -25.30
C ILE A 941 -11.01 -35.41 -24.61
N ILE A 942 -9.93 -35.16 -25.35
CA ILE A 942 -8.91 -34.18 -24.98
C ILE A 942 -9.47 -32.80 -25.37
N ILE A 943 -9.79 -31.99 -24.37
CA ILE A 943 -10.18 -30.60 -24.57
C ILE A 943 -9.01 -29.69 -24.23
N GLN A 944 -8.58 -28.87 -25.19
CA GLN A 944 -7.46 -27.95 -25.05
C GLN A 944 -7.93 -26.50 -25.08
N GLU A 945 -7.73 -25.78 -23.99
CA GLU A 945 -7.78 -24.32 -23.98
C GLU A 945 -6.53 -23.74 -24.64
N THR A 946 -6.72 -22.90 -25.65
CA THR A 946 -5.65 -22.44 -26.51
C THR A 946 -5.84 -21.01 -26.99
N ALA A 947 -4.78 -20.45 -27.57
CA ALA A 947 -4.82 -19.18 -28.27
C ALA A 947 -3.72 -19.13 -29.32
N THR A 948 -3.94 -18.40 -30.41
CA THR A 948 -2.99 -18.34 -31.53
C THR A 948 -1.65 -17.68 -31.17
N TRP A 949 -1.65 -16.80 -30.17
CA TRP A 949 -0.45 -16.16 -29.65
C TRP A 949 0.34 -17.03 -28.65
N CYS A 950 -0.12 -18.25 -28.34
CA CYS A 950 0.50 -19.13 -27.35
C CYS A 950 1.51 -20.12 -27.97
N GLY A 951 2.80 -19.89 -27.73
CA GLY A 951 3.88 -20.79 -28.16
C GLY A 951 3.75 -22.22 -27.62
N PRO A 952 3.65 -22.43 -26.30
CA PRO A 952 3.46 -23.76 -25.73
C PRO A 952 2.19 -24.48 -26.23
N CYS A 953 1.13 -23.75 -26.57
CA CYS A 953 -0.09 -24.33 -27.12
C CYS A 953 0.15 -24.90 -28.52
N ARG A 954 1.00 -24.25 -29.34
CA ARG A 954 1.43 -24.78 -30.63
C ARG A 954 2.28 -26.03 -30.48
N LEU A 955 3.20 -26.07 -29.51
CA LEU A 955 4.01 -27.26 -29.22
C LEU A 955 3.12 -28.46 -28.87
N LEU A 956 2.14 -28.28 -27.98
CA LEU A 956 1.17 -29.33 -27.66
C LEU A 956 0.37 -29.76 -28.90
N SER A 957 -0.06 -28.80 -29.71
CA SER A 957 -0.84 -29.10 -30.92
C SER A 957 -0.03 -29.86 -31.97
N ARG A 958 1.25 -29.53 -32.16
CA ARG A 958 2.15 -30.27 -33.07
C ARG A 958 2.40 -31.69 -32.58
N PHE A 959 2.66 -31.85 -31.29
CA PHE A 959 2.79 -33.17 -30.67
C PHE A 959 1.53 -34.02 -30.91
N LEU A 960 0.34 -33.46 -30.64
CA LEU A 960 -0.92 -34.18 -30.89
C LEU A 960 -1.16 -34.46 -32.38
N VAL A 961 -0.71 -33.61 -33.30
CA VAL A 961 -0.80 -33.95 -34.73
C VAL A 961 0.17 -35.06 -35.12
N ARG A 962 1.41 -35.01 -34.62
CA ARG A 962 2.47 -35.96 -34.95
C ARG A 962 2.16 -37.37 -34.45
N GLU A 963 1.64 -37.49 -33.22
CA GLU A 963 1.38 -38.78 -32.58
C GLU A 963 -0.07 -39.26 -32.77
N ARG A 964 -0.82 -38.66 -33.71
CA ARG A 964 -2.27 -38.88 -33.90
C ARG A 964 -2.66 -40.34 -34.02
N ASP A 965 -1.97 -41.11 -34.85
CA ASP A 965 -2.28 -42.51 -35.12
C ASP A 965 -2.29 -43.39 -33.86
N LEU A 966 -1.58 -42.96 -32.82
CA LEU A 966 -1.51 -43.64 -31.54
C LEU A 966 -2.63 -43.17 -30.61
N TRP A 967 -2.67 -41.88 -30.23
CA TRP A 967 -3.63 -41.42 -29.22
C TRP A 967 -5.09 -41.40 -29.73
N GLU A 968 -5.34 -41.25 -31.03
CA GLU A 968 -6.71 -41.13 -31.57
C GLU A 968 -7.52 -42.44 -31.47
N ARG A 969 -6.86 -43.54 -31.11
CA ARG A 969 -7.52 -44.81 -30.75
C ARG A 969 -8.46 -44.64 -29.56
N ASP A 970 -8.11 -43.78 -28.61
CA ASP A 970 -8.87 -43.59 -27.36
C ASP A 970 -9.47 -42.20 -27.21
N TYR A 971 -8.91 -41.19 -27.87
CA TYR A 971 -9.31 -39.81 -27.65
C TYR A 971 -9.75 -39.12 -28.95
N LEU A 972 -10.73 -38.24 -28.83
CA LEU A 972 -10.98 -37.16 -29.76
C LEU A 972 -10.28 -35.90 -29.23
N TRP A 973 -9.84 -35.01 -30.11
CA TRP A 973 -9.19 -33.77 -29.69
C TRP A 973 -9.97 -32.55 -30.21
N ILE A 974 -10.36 -31.68 -29.29
CA ILE A 974 -10.96 -30.38 -29.60
C ILE A 974 -10.16 -29.23 -29.01
N LYS A 975 -10.17 -28.11 -29.73
CA LYS A 975 -9.45 -26.89 -29.38
C LYS A 975 -10.43 -25.78 -29.09
N ILE A 976 -10.47 -25.33 -27.84
CA ILE A 976 -11.22 -24.16 -27.41
C ILE A 976 -10.29 -22.95 -27.51
N ASP A 977 -10.26 -22.35 -28.69
CA ASP A 977 -9.52 -21.12 -28.96
C ASP A 977 -10.28 -19.92 -28.40
N TYR A 978 -9.59 -18.96 -27.80
CA TYR A 978 -10.20 -17.75 -27.27
C TYR A 978 -10.88 -16.85 -28.30
N ARG A 979 -10.68 -17.10 -29.60
CA ARG A 979 -11.47 -16.48 -30.67
C ARG A 979 -12.90 -17.01 -30.74
N TRP A 980 -13.18 -18.22 -30.26
CA TRP A 980 -14.49 -18.85 -30.35
C TRP A 980 -15.52 -18.20 -29.42
N THR A 981 -16.77 -18.18 -29.87
CA THR A 981 -17.89 -17.71 -29.05
C THR A 981 -18.08 -18.65 -27.87
N GLY A 982 -18.25 -18.08 -26.66
CA GLY A 982 -18.46 -18.85 -25.43
C GLY A 982 -17.22 -19.54 -24.84
N ALA A 983 -16.06 -19.49 -25.51
CA ALA A 983 -14.83 -20.17 -25.07
C ALA A 983 -14.41 -19.81 -23.64
N PHE A 984 -14.39 -18.51 -23.32
CA PHE A 984 -13.93 -18.02 -22.02
C PHE A 984 -14.79 -18.54 -20.86
N GLU A 985 -16.12 -18.44 -20.96
CA GLU A 985 -17.02 -18.90 -19.88
C GLU A 985 -17.03 -20.44 -19.76
N MET A 986 -16.92 -21.15 -20.89
CA MET A 986 -16.76 -22.61 -20.89
C MET A 986 -15.50 -23.02 -20.12
N MET A 987 -14.35 -22.48 -20.49
CA MET A 987 -13.07 -22.89 -19.88
C MET A 987 -12.95 -22.43 -18.43
N LYS A 988 -13.49 -21.26 -18.09
CA LYS A 988 -13.58 -20.78 -16.70
C LYS A 988 -14.38 -21.73 -15.82
N THR A 989 -15.50 -22.24 -16.32
CA THR A 989 -16.32 -23.23 -15.61
C THR A 989 -15.56 -24.54 -15.45
N MET A 990 -14.95 -25.03 -16.53
CA MET A 990 -14.23 -26.30 -16.54
C MET A 990 -12.97 -26.31 -15.67
N ARG A 991 -12.30 -25.15 -15.55
CA ARG A 991 -11.17 -24.95 -14.64
C ARG A 991 -11.57 -24.98 -13.17
N ALA A 992 -12.83 -24.70 -12.82
CA ALA A 992 -13.31 -24.67 -11.44
C ALA A 992 -12.40 -23.88 -10.46
N GLY A 993 -11.83 -22.76 -10.92
CA GLY A 993 -10.91 -21.92 -10.12
C GLY A 993 -9.43 -22.28 -10.24
N ALA A 994 -9.07 -23.32 -11.00
CA ALA A 994 -7.69 -23.69 -11.31
C ALA A 994 -6.90 -22.53 -11.94
N GLN A 995 -5.75 -22.24 -11.33
CA GLN A 995 -4.82 -21.21 -11.78
C GLN A 995 -3.80 -21.80 -12.79
N GLY A 996 -3.12 -20.93 -13.54
CA GLY A 996 -2.09 -21.33 -14.49
C GLY A 996 -2.38 -20.88 -15.93
N GLY A 997 -1.33 -20.79 -16.75
CA GLY A 997 -1.40 -20.31 -18.13
C GLY A 997 -2.06 -21.29 -19.10
N ILE A 998 -2.02 -20.98 -20.39
CA ILE A 998 -2.39 -21.89 -21.49
C ILE A 998 -1.12 -22.51 -22.12
N PRO A 999 -1.17 -23.74 -22.68
CA PRO A 999 -2.36 -24.57 -22.82
C PRO A 999 -2.79 -25.14 -21.47
N TRP A 1000 -4.07 -25.06 -21.17
CA TRP A 1000 -4.68 -25.86 -20.12
C TRP A 1000 -5.56 -26.88 -20.81
N TRP A 1001 -5.60 -28.09 -20.28
CA TRP A 1001 -6.31 -29.17 -20.95
C TRP A 1001 -6.80 -30.22 -19.97
N ALA A 1002 -7.84 -30.90 -20.38
CA ALA A 1002 -8.46 -31.96 -19.61
C ALA A 1002 -8.86 -33.12 -20.51
N ILE A 1003 -9.02 -34.30 -19.90
CA ILE A 1003 -9.60 -35.45 -20.55
C ILE A 1003 -11.00 -35.65 -19.97
N LEU A 1004 -12.00 -35.62 -20.86
CA LEU A 1004 -13.40 -35.80 -20.52
C LEU A 1004 -13.86 -37.22 -20.88
N ASP A 1005 -14.85 -37.72 -20.17
CA ASP A 1005 -15.63 -38.85 -20.62
C ASP A 1005 -16.62 -38.47 -21.74
N GLN A 1006 -17.34 -39.48 -22.25
CA GLN A 1006 -18.29 -39.32 -23.34
C GLN A 1006 -19.54 -38.51 -22.95
N ASP A 1007 -19.75 -38.25 -21.66
CA ASP A 1007 -20.84 -37.45 -21.11
C ASP A 1007 -20.38 -36.04 -20.71
N GLY A 1008 -19.10 -35.72 -20.89
CA GLY A 1008 -18.52 -34.40 -20.65
C GLY A 1008 -18.00 -34.19 -19.24
N LYS A 1009 -17.94 -35.26 -18.42
CA LYS A 1009 -17.34 -35.19 -17.08
C LYS A 1009 -15.82 -35.16 -17.19
N VAL A 1010 -15.20 -34.22 -16.49
CA VAL A 1010 -13.73 -34.14 -16.37
C VAL A 1010 -13.22 -35.35 -15.58
N LEU A 1011 -12.36 -36.16 -16.19
CA LEU A 1011 -11.71 -37.31 -15.55
C LEU A 1011 -10.37 -36.94 -14.94
N VAL A 1012 -9.56 -36.16 -15.67
CA VAL A 1012 -8.25 -35.67 -15.24
C VAL A 1012 -7.93 -34.36 -15.95
N THR A 1013 -7.13 -33.52 -15.31
CA THR A 1013 -6.70 -32.21 -15.85
C THR A 1013 -5.19 -32.15 -15.93
N SER A 1014 -4.69 -31.16 -16.67
CA SER A 1014 -3.27 -30.83 -16.74
C SER A 1014 -2.73 -30.16 -15.47
N ASN A 1015 -3.50 -30.10 -14.38
CA ASN A 1015 -3.00 -29.65 -13.10
C ASN A 1015 -2.38 -30.81 -12.32
N ASP A 1016 -1.13 -30.65 -11.89
CA ASP A 1016 -0.42 -31.59 -11.04
C ASP A 1016 -1.00 -31.65 -9.60
N GLU A 1017 -0.37 -32.46 -8.74
CA GLU A 1017 -0.79 -32.64 -7.33
C GLU A 1017 -0.75 -31.35 -6.51
N GLU A 1018 0.05 -30.36 -6.91
CA GLU A 1018 0.12 -29.03 -6.28
C GLU A 1018 -0.95 -28.07 -6.85
N GLY A 1019 -1.76 -28.54 -7.81
CA GLY A 1019 -2.76 -27.75 -8.50
C GLY A 1019 -2.17 -26.82 -9.57
N THR A 1020 -0.92 -27.05 -9.99
CA THR A 1020 -0.22 -26.23 -10.99
C THR A 1020 -0.41 -26.82 -12.39
N ASN A 1021 -0.83 -25.99 -13.34
CA ASN A 1021 -0.94 -26.43 -14.73
C ASN A 1021 0.44 -26.74 -15.34
N ILE A 1022 0.64 -27.98 -15.81
CA ILE A 1022 1.87 -28.44 -16.47
C ILE A 1022 2.08 -27.85 -17.87
N GLY A 1023 1.03 -27.30 -18.50
CA GLY A 1023 1.12 -26.73 -19.83
C GLY A 1023 1.46 -27.77 -20.91
N PHE A 1024 2.49 -27.48 -21.72
CA PHE A 1024 3.13 -28.47 -22.59
C PHE A 1024 4.12 -29.29 -21.73
N PRO A 1025 4.06 -30.64 -21.70
CA PRO A 1025 4.89 -31.49 -20.83
C PRO A 1025 6.40 -31.49 -21.17
N SER A 1026 7.08 -30.37 -20.89
CA SER A 1026 8.46 -30.12 -21.32
C SER A 1026 9.53 -30.61 -20.34
N ASP A 1027 9.21 -30.72 -19.06
CA ASP A 1027 10.11 -31.21 -18.01
C ASP A 1027 9.69 -32.61 -17.51
N GLN A 1028 10.49 -33.16 -16.59
CA GLN A 1028 10.28 -34.52 -16.10
C GLN A 1028 8.96 -34.67 -15.36
N SER A 1029 8.66 -33.79 -14.41
CA SER A 1029 7.41 -33.83 -13.65
C SER A 1029 6.19 -33.64 -14.54
N GLY A 1030 6.24 -32.74 -15.53
CA GLY A 1030 5.16 -32.57 -16.50
C GLY A 1030 4.92 -33.83 -17.34
N ARG A 1031 5.99 -34.53 -17.75
CA ARG A 1031 5.87 -35.81 -18.48
C ARG A 1031 5.31 -36.93 -17.60
N GLU A 1032 5.71 -37.00 -16.34
CA GLU A 1032 5.18 -37.96 -15.36
C GLU A 1032 3.69 -37.72 -15.08
N HIS A 1033 3.28 -36.45 -14.97
CA HIS A 1033 1.86 -36.12 -14.85
C HIS A 1033 1.08 -36.49 -16.11
N PHE A 1034 1.60 -36.19 -17.30
CA PHE A 1034 0.95 -36.59 -18.56
C PHE A 1034 0.81 -38.11 -18.70
N ARG A 1035 1.83 -38.88 -18.29
CA ARG A 1035 1.74 -40.34 -18.18
C ARG A 1035 0.56 -40.74 -17.28
N SER A 1036 0.48 -40.19 -16.08
CA SER A 1036 -0.61 -40.49 -15.13
C SER A 1036 -1.99 -40.15 -15.72
N MET A 1037 -2.09 -39.06 -16.50
CA MET A 1037 -3.33 -38.72 -17.20
C MET A 1037 -3.77 -39.83 -18.16
N LEU A 1038 -2.84 -40.33 -18.99
CA LEU A 1038 -3.12 -41.40 -19.95
C LEU A 1038 -3.44 -42.73 -19.25
N GLU A 1039 -2.67 -43.11 -18.23
CA GLU A 1039 -2.89 -44.36 -17.47
C GLU A 1039 -4.25 -44.38 -16.77
N LYS A 1040 -4.75 -43.22 -16.32
CA LYS A 1040 -6.07 -43.10 -15.70
C LYS A 1040 -7.24 -43.11 -16.68
N THR A 1041 -6.99 -42.86 -17.97
CA THR A 1041 -8.07 -42.54 -18.91
C THR A 1041 -8.07 -43.32 -20.23
N SER A 1042 -7.04 -44.12 -20.51
CA SER A 1042 -6.98 -44.96 -21.70
C SER A 1042 -8.08 -46.03 -21.70
N ILE A 1043 -8.50 -46.43 -22.90
CA ILE A 1043 -9.48 -47.49 -23.16
C ILE A 1043 -8.78 -48.66 -23.88
N ARG A 1044 -8.00 -48.36 -24.92
CA ARG A 1044 -7.33 -49.32 -25.82
C ARG A 1044 -5.80 -49.18 -25.83
N LEU A 1045 -5.24 -48.05 -25.37
CA LEU A 1045 -3.79 -47.86 -25.30
C LEU A 1045 -3.16 -48.77 -24.25
N THR A 1046 -2.10 -49.47 -24.63
CA THR A 1046 -1.30 -50.32 -23.73
C THR A 1046 -0.27 -49.49 -22.96
N PRO A 1047 0.32 -50.02 -21.86
CA PRO A 1047 1.42 -49.35 -21.16
C PRO A 1047 2.61 -49.03 -22.08
N MET A 1048 2.85 -49.85 -23.11
CA MET A 1048 3.90 -49.61 -24.09
C MET A 1048 3.55 -48.43 -25.00
N ASP A 1049 2.31 -48.32 -25.46
CA ASP A 1049 1.85 -47.16 -26.24
C ASP A 1049 1.95 -45.85 -25.44
N ILE A 1050 1.61 -45.90 -24.14
CA ILE A 1050 1.76 -44.75 -23.22
C ILE A 1050 3.24 -44.38 -23.06
N ASN A 1051 4.14 -45.36 -22.93
CA ASN A 1051 5.59 -45.11 -22.91
C ASN A 1051 6.04 -44.41 -24.19
N THR A 1052 5.62 -44.89 -25.36
CA THR A 1052 5.96 -44.29 -26.66
C THR A 1052 5.49 -42.83 -26.73
N LEU A 1053 4.25 -42.53 -26.33
CA LEU A 1053 3.72 -41.16 -26.29
C LEU A 1053 4.53 -40.25 -25.35
N VAL A 1054 4.93 -40.75 -24.17
CA VAL A 1054 5.68 -39.97 -23.18
C VAL A 1054 7.14 -39.77 -23.62
N ASP A 1055 7.75 -40.76 -24.27
CA ASP A 1055 9.12 -40.67 -24.80
C ASP A 1055 9.21 -39.76 -26.02
N ALA A 1056 8.16 -39.70 -26.85
CA ALA A 1056 8.08 -38.76 -27.98
C ALA A 1056 8.16 -37.29 -27.55
N LEU A 1057 7.82 -36.96 -26.30
CA LEU A 1057 7.99 -35.62 -25.72
C LEU A 1057 9.45 -35.26 -25.38
N LYS A 1058 10.37 -36.24 -25.39
CA LYS A 1058 11.81 -36.01 -25.18
C LYS A 1058 12.52 -35.58 -26.48
N GLN A 1059 11.89 -35.79 -27.64
CA GLN A 1059 12.45 -35.40 -28.92
C GLN A 1059 12.34 -33.88 -29.07
N ASN A 1060 13.48 -33.20 -29.26
CA ASN A 1060 13.51 -31.76 -29.46
C ASN A 1060 12.93 -31.39 -30.83
N GLU A 1061 11.94 -30.50 -30.86
CA GLU A 1061 11.62 -29.67 -32.04
C GLU A 1061 12.20 -28.27 -31.88
#